data_AF-A0A442SPY9-F1
#
_entry.id   AF-A0A442SPY9-F1
#
_cell.length_a   1.000
_cell.length_b   1.000
_cell.length_c   1.000
_cell.angle_alpha   90.00
_cell.angle_beta   90.00
_cell.angle_gamma   90.00
#
_symmetry.space_group_name_H-M   'P 1'
#
loop_
_entity.id
_entity.type
_entity.pdbx_description
1 polymer ?
#
loop_
_entity_poly.entity_id
_entity_poly.type
_entity_poly.pdbx_seq_one_letter_code
_entity_poly.pdbx_strand_id
1 'polypeptide(L)'
;MILITAPGSYTAAPAFSFAASAGLAGASAAAVLGRNVEVGEYFWTEVSAGVLGLYNVTLGPAATDTGVRAATSSLLSDVDRILMIEGASVPTAKLIEAAGAGINPSLYRAAFPYVRGDTLEHIVEAKADERGTVQLISTSVGAAYNATLNLLEGTIIASGGANLISAVATALGVGWYKFKVTAQITATGPGNAQCRISPTAYTGDCVFGIYVRKHVMQKQGTTVNLFPSSDPTSLTFTRQNLADVINTATPEALVVPALEDTVNRLDVLINGRLTATKLVEPVGSGSPAFWQPRTGLVIGDDVEIEVIAKRDERLRLNLFSNSGARYDVTANIEVGSVAINSTFPFPATASIAPLGGGWYKIKINQEADVAGGMNPQHRIFSATGAHPYVGDGVSGLHVQSSTIRINDGPNLNLFSEDLSVLPWAHSAGATAIRSDGLYLGVLSDPTSLGGGPYDDGSAALVDKKSAALGSSITIGAYYAPLLAGQTGMILTNLGVSGSALGLSTTGYPSYGMSNRIVEIPADTEIVTLEPGPNAFGAQETPLGAFGDTTYATHYGSLWAACVAIRLQAPSAKIVMIGTYSGGPSHATHRIGRVNGQGNTIDQFFEAERYVAHALGIPFIDISQSGMGYITSALYMSDELHPNATGSLRHATYDAECLRQMVRRGLFDA
;
A
#
# COMPACT_ATOMS: atom_id res chain seq x y z
N MET A 1 -14.88 -16.80 41.75
CA MET A 1 -15.85 -15.71 41.55
C MET A 1 -16.36 -15.85 40.12
N ILE A 2 -17.63 -16.19 39.92
CA ILE A 2 -18.21 -16.36 38.57
C ILE A 2 -18.84 -15.02 38.20
N LEU A 3 -18.28 -14.34 37.20
CA LEU A 3 -18.83 -13.11 36.64
C LEU A 3 -19.66 -13.48 35.41
N ILE A 4 -20.96 -13.22 35.43
CA ILE A 4 -21.84 -13.40 34.27
C ILE A 4 -22.16 -12.01 33.72
N THR A 5 -21.62 -11.71 32.53
CA THR A 5 -22.00 -10.54 31.74
C THR A 5 -22.77 -11.02 30.52
N ALA A 6 -24.03 -10.63 30.43
CA ALA A 6 -24.86 -10.88 29.26
C ALA A 6 -25.63 -9.59 28.90
N PRO A 7 -25.74 -9.23 27.60
CA PRO A 7 -26.58 -8.12 27.18
C PRO A 7 -28.04 -8.57 27.14
N GLY A 8 -28.85 -8.11 28.10
CA GLY A 8 -30.29 -8.36 28.17
C GLY A 8 -30.88 -8.15 29.57
N SER A 9 -32.17 -7.79 29.65
CA SER A 9 -32.91 -7.59 30.89
C SER A 9 -33.37 -8.93 31.48
N TYR A 10 -32.87 -9.31 32.65
CA TYR A 10 -33.35 -10.47 33.40
C TYR A 10 -34.46 -10.07 34.38
N THR A 11 -35.56 -10.80 34.39
CA THR A 11 -36.67 -10.59 35.36
C THR A 11 -36.47 -11.32 36.69
N ALA A 12 -35.43 -12.16 36.82
CA ALA A 12 -35.01 -12.78 38.09
C ALA A 12 -33.52 -13.16 38.09
N ALA A 13 -32.89 -13.15 39.26
CA ALA A 13 -31.49 -13.56 39.43
C ALA A 13 -31.32 -15.09 39.24
N PRO A 14 -30.29 -15.56 38.51
CA PRO A 14 -30.06 -16.98 38.30
C PRO A 14 -29.70 -17.68 39.62
N ALA A 15 -30.35 -18.83 39.88
CA ALA A 15 -30.08 -19.66 41.04
C ALA A 15 -29.17 -20.85 40.67
N PHE A 16 -28.10 -21.05 41.43
CA PHE A 16 -27.25 -22.23 41.31
C PHE A 16 -27.81 -23.35 42.21
N SER A 17 -27.98 -24.55 41.65
CA SER A 17 -28.34 -25.76 42.40
C SER A 17 -27.27 -26.83 42.18
N PHE A 18 -26.66 -27.29 43.26
CA PHE A 18 -25.82 -28.48 43.27
C PHE A 18 -26.72 -29.72 43.47
N ALA A 19 -27.59 -29.98 42.49
CA ALA A 19 -28.46 -31.15 42.52
C ALA A 19 -27.65 -32.42 42.20
N ALA A 20 -27.00 -32.96 43.25
CA ALA A 20 -26.49 -34.33 43.45
C ALA A 20 -25.12 -34.34 44.12
N SER A 21 -25.00 -33.81 45.35
CA SER A 21 -23.82 -34.09 46.20
C SER A 21 -24.17 -34.39 47.64
N ALA A 22 -25.29 -35.08 47.87
CA ALA A 22 -25.44 -35.82 49.12
C ALA A 22 -24.61 -37.11 49.03
N GLY A 23 -23.29 -37.04 49.32
CA GLY A 23 -22.57 -38.21 49.84
C GLY A 23 -21.20 -38.60 49.30
N LEU A 24 -20.50 -37.85 48.43
CA LEU A 24 -19.16 -38.27 47.96
C LEU A 24 -18.16 -37.11 47.97
N ALA A 25 -17.22 -37.15 48.92
CA ALA A 25 -16.03 -36.32 48.91
C ALA A 25 -15.08 -36.77 47.79
N GLY A 26 -14.74 -35.87 46.86
CA GLY A 26 -13.73 -36.11 45.82
C GLY A 26 -14.24 -36.20 44.38
N ALA A 27 -15.55 -36.13 44.13
CA ALA A 27 -16.07 -36.01 42.76
C ALA A 27 -16.27 -34.55 42.38
N SER A 28 -15.67 -34.10 41.27
CA SER A 28 -16.00 -32.83 40.64
C SER A 28 -17.44 -32.90 40.11
N ALA A 29 -18.40 -32.40 40.87
CA ALA A 29 -19.76 -32.22 40.37
C ALA A 29 -19.72 -31.13 39.30
N ALA A 30 -20.09 -31.48 38.06
CA ALA A 30 -20.33 -30.49 37.03
C ALA A 30 -21.44 -29.56 37.52
N ALA A 31 -21.18 -28.26 37.57
CA ALA A 31 -22.22 -27.28 37.84
C ALA A 31 -23.25 -27.36 36.71
N VAL A 32 -24.41 -27.95 36.96
CA VAL A 32 -25.52 -27.92 36.01
C VAL A 32 -26.08 -26.51 36.07
N LEU A 33 -25.84 -25.74 35.00
CA LEU A 33 -26.49 -24.45 34.81
C LEU A 33 -27.98 -24.71 34.68
N GLY A 34 -28.73 -24.41 35.74
CA GLY A 34 -30.17 -24.51 35.74
C GLY A 34 -30.74 -23.50 34.77
N ARG A 35 -30.92 -23.94 33.51
CA ARG A 35 -31.75 -23.34 32.45
C ARG A 35 -31.37 -21.90 32.09
N ASN A 36 -30.61 -21.70 31.00
CA ASN A 36 -30.58 -20.39 30.31
C ASN A 36 -29.95 -20.39 28.89
N VAL A 37 -29.75 -21.54 28.24
CA VAL A 37 -29.31 -21.54 26.83
C VAL A 37 -30.12 -22.60 26.08
N GLU A 38 -30.88 -22.17 25.09
CA GLU A 38 -31.71 -23.04 24.25
C GLU A 38 -30.84 -23.85 23.27
N VAL A 39 -31.38 -24.95 22.75
CA VAL A 39 -30.70 -25.73 21.71
C VAL A 39 -30.50 -24.83 20.49
N GLY A 40 -29.25 -24.72 20.03
CA GLY A 40 -28.82 -23.83 18.94
C GLY A 40 -28.14 -22.55 19.41
N GLU A 41 -28.16 -22.23 20.71
CA GLU A 41 -27.51 -21.04 21.25
C GLU A 41 -26.05 -21.25 21.64
N TYR A 42 -25.30 -20.14 21.65
CA TYR A 42 -23.88 -20.11 21.93
C TYR A 42 -23.58 -19.41 23.26
N PHE A 43 -22.58 -19.86 24.00
CA PHE A 43 -22.11 -19.20 25.21
C PHE A 43 -20.59 -19.38 25.40
N TRP A 44 -19.97 -18.47 26.16
CA TRP A 44 -18.54 -18.51 26.45
C TRP A 44 -18.29 -19.06 27.85
N THR A 45 -17.34 -19.98 27.98
CA THR A 45 -16.86 -20.45 29.29
C THR A 45 -15.38 -20.80 29.24
N GLU A 46 -14.72 -20.86 30.40
CA GLU A 46 -13.27 -21.07 30.49
C GLU A 46 -12.90 -22.50 30.08
N VAL A 47 -12.03 -22.64 29.06
CA VAL A 47 -11.50 -23.94 28.59
C VAL A 47 -10.18 -24.28 29.29
N SER A 48 -9.42 -23.25 29.65
CA SER A 48 -8.21 -23.30 30.46
C SER A 48 -7.97 -21.95 31.12
N ALA A 49 -7.13 -21.89 32.15
CA ALA A 49 -6.84 -20.66 32.89
C ALA A 49 -6.61 -19.44 31.97
N GLY A 50 -7.53 -18.47 32.01
CA GLY A 50 -7.47 -17.22 31.24
C GLY A 50 -7.92 -17.30 29.77
N VAL A 51 -8.45 -18.44 29.32
CA VAL A 51 -8.91 -18.66 27.94
C VAL A 51 -10.39 -19.03 27.94
N LEU A 52 -11.24 -18.15 27.40
CA LEU A 52 -12.64 -18.47 27.15
C LEU A 52 -12.77 -19.21 25.81
N GLY A 53 -13.59 -20.26 25.76
CA GLY A 53 -13.99 -20.95 24.54
C GLY A 53 -15.48 -20.78 24.31
N LEU A 54 -15.85 -20.75 23.04
CA LEU A 54 -17.23 -20.67 22.61
C LEU A 54 -17.81 -22.09 22.54
N TYR A 55 -18.90 -22.33 23.24
CA TYR A 55 -19.64 -23.57 23.25
C TYR A 55 -21.01 -23.37 22.59
N ASN A 56 -21.51 -24.40 21.93
CA ASN A 56 -22.85 -24.46 21.34
C ASN A 56 -23.66 -25.58 22.00
N VAL A 57 -24.94 -25.33 22.33
CA VAL A 57 -25.84 -26.37 22.83
C VAL A 57 -26.49 -27.08 21.64
N THR A 58 -25.88 -28.18 21.18
CA THR A 58 -26.29 -28.83 19.92
C THR A 58 -27.44 -29.82 20.12
N LEU A 59 -27.59 -30.41 21.31
CA LEU A 59 -28.68 -31.34 21.66
C LEU A 59 -28.77 -31.57 23.19
N GLY A 60 -29.91 -31.25 23.81
CA GLY A 60 -30.12 -31.49 25.24
C GLY A 60 -29.15 -30.70 26.16
N PRO A 61 -28.91 -31.12 27.42
CA PRO A 61 -28.07 -30.37 28.36
C PRO A 61 -26.56 -30.43 28.03
N ALA A 62 -26.18 -30.99 26.87
CA ALA A 62 -24.80 -31.16 26.45
C ALA A 62 -24.39 -30.00 25.53
N ALA A 63 -23.34 -29.28 25.94
CA ALA A 63 -22.71 -28.24 25.13
C ALA A 63 -21.45 -28.80 24.46
N THR A 64 -21.31 -28.52 23.17
CA THR A 64 -20.16 -28.91 22.35
C THR A 64 -19.22 -27.71 22.25
N ASP A 65 -17.93 -27.93 22.53
CA ASP A 65 -16.90 -26.94 22.26
C ASP A 65 -16.79 -26.72 20.74
N THR A 66 -16.91 -25.48 20.29
CA THR A 66 -16.85 -25.14 18.85
C THR A 66 -15.42 -25.06 18.32
N GLY A 67 -14.42 -25.09 19.19
CA GLY A 67 -13.01 -24.85 18.84
C GLY A 67 -12.62 -23.38 18.77
N VAL A 68 -13.58 -22.45 18.85
CA VAL A 68 -13.31 -21.00 18.88
C VAL A 68 -12.83 -20.59 20.27
N ARG A 69 -11.78 -19.78 20.33
CA ARG A 69 -11.13 -19.32 21.57
C ARG A 69 -11.08 -17.79 21.59
N ALA A 70 -11.45 -17.18 22.72
CA ALA A 70 -11.09 -15.81 23.02
C ALA A 70 -9.72 -15.82 23.71
N ALA A 71 -8.67 -15.79 22.90
CA ALA A 71 -7.32 -15.53 23.41
C ALA A 71 -7.21 -14.02 23.71
N THR A 72 -7.47 -13.65 24.96
CA THR A 72 -7.45 -12.25 25.44
C THR A 72 -6.10 -11.58 25.21
N SER A 73 -4.98 -12.30 25.31
CA SER A 73 -3.65 -11.72 25.13
C SER A 73 -3.27 -11.42 23.67
N SER A 74 -3.73 -12.22 22.70
CA SER A 74 -3.51 -11.93 21.28
C SER A 74 -4.47 -10.84 20.80
N LEU A 75 -5.74 -10.88 21.22
CA LEU A 75 -6.71 -9.84 20.88
C LEU A 75 -6.32 -8.48 21.48
N LEU A 76 -5.84 -8.43 22.72
CA LEU A 76 -5.32 -7.19 23.33
C LEU A 76 -4.08 -6.70 22.58
N SER A 77 -3.17 -7.59 22.19
CA SER A 77 -2.00 -7.19 21.40
C SER A 77 -2.36 -6.71 19.99
N ASP A 78 -3.43 -7.23 19.40
CA ASP A 78 -3.92 -6.81 18.08
C ASP A 78 -4.71 -5.49 18.18
N VAL A 79 -5.50 -5.30 19.23
CA VAL A 79 -6.16 -4.03 19.55
C VAL A 79 -5.13 -2.93 19.85
N ASP A 80 -4.09 -3.22 20.65
CA ASP A 80 -2.99 -2.28 20.91
C ASP A 80 -2.23 -1.92 19.63
N ARG A 81 -2.06 -2.89 18.71
CA ARG A 81 -1.46 -2.62 17.38
C ARG A 81 -2.35 -1.75 16.51
N ILE A 82 -3.67 -1.97 16.53
CA ILE A 82 -4.65 -1.15 15.81
C ILE A 82 -4.67 0.28 16.39
N LEU A 83 -4.71 0.42 17.71
CA LEU A 83 -4.67 1.72 18.39
C LEU A 83 -3.39 2.50 18.06
N MET A 84 -2.24 1.83 17.94
CA MET A 84 -0.99 2.47 17.49
C MET A 84 -1.01 2.91 16.03
N ILE A 85 -1.65 2.12 15.15
CA ILE A 85 -1.87 2.50 13.76
C ILE A 85 -2.78 3.74 13.68
N GLU A 86 -3.75 3.85 14.60
CA GLU A 86 -4.69 4.98 14.69
C GLU A 86 -4.17 6.18 15.52
N GLY A 87 -2.96 6.10 16.09
CA GLY A 87 -2.37 7.17 16.91
C GLY A 87 -2.98 7.34 18.31
N ALA A 88 -3.70 6.32 18.81
CA ALA A 88 -4.27 6.31 20.15
C ALA A 88 -3.24 5.84 21.21
N SER A 89 -3.31 6.44 22.40
CA SER A 89 -2.38 6.13 23.50
C SER A 89 -2.56 4.70 24.02
N VAL A 90 -1.46 3.95 24.06
CA VAL A 90 -1.39 2.59 24.63
C VAL A 90 -0.65 2.62 25.98
N PRO A 91 -1.05 1.80 26.99
CA PRO A 91 -0.31 1.67 28.24
C PRO A 91 1.12 1.16 28.03
N THR A 92 2.11 1.86 28.58
CA THR A 92 3.54 1.56 28.45
C THR A 92 4.25 1.79 29.78
N ALA A 93 5.47 1.25 29.95
CA ALA A 93 6.29 1.55 31.12
C ALA A 93 7.57 2.29 30.70
N LYS A 94 7.91 3.39 31.38
CA LYS A 94 9.24 4.00 31.25
C LYS A 94 10.18 3.38 32.28
N LEU A 95 11.26 2.77 31.82
CA LEU A 95 12.34 2.25 32.66
C LEU A 95 13.35 3.37 32.86
N ILE A 96 13.40 3.94 34.05
CA ILE A 96 14.30 5.06 34.38
C ILE A 96 15.51 4.50 35.12
N GLU A 97 16.71 4.80 34.62
CA GLU A 97 17.96 4.38 35.25
C GLU A 97 18.15 5.01 36.64
N ALA A 98 18.85 4.32 37.55
CA ALA A 98 19.25 4.91 38.83
C ALA A 98 20.44 5.86 38.66
N ALA A 99 20.65 6.80 39.58
CA ALA A 99 21.84 7.64 39.58
C ALA A 99 23.07 6.85 40.04
N GLY A 100 24.24 7.15 39.45
CA GLY A 100 25.53 6.64 39.91
C GLY A 100 26.41 6.10 38.79
N ALA A 101 27.70 5.95 39.08
CA ALA A 101 28.70 5.45 38.14
C ALA A 101 28.71 3.92 38.06
N GLY A 102 28.92 3.37 36.87
CA GLY A 102 29.11 1.93 36.66
C GLY A 102 27.84 1.09 36.81
N ILE A 103 26.67 1.69 36.57
CA ILE A 103 25.39 1.00 36.68
C ILE A 103 25.08 0.14 35.45
N ASN A 104 24.28 -0.91 35.64
CA ASN A 104 23.69 -1.70 34.56
C ASN A 104 22.18 -1.83 34.77
N PRO A 105 21.38 -0.82 34.37
CA PRO A 105 19.95 -0.80 34.57
C PRO A 105 19.29 -1.96 33.83
N SER A 106 18.58 -2.80 34.59
CA SER A 106 17.95 -4.00 34.05
C SER A 106 16.64 -4.36 34.74
N LEU A 107 15.70 -4.80 33.92
CA LEU A 107 14.46 -5.45 34.32
C LEU A 107 14.60 -6.93 33.98
N TYR A 108 14.49 -7.81 34.97
CA TYR A 108 14.74 -9.23 34.72
C TYR A 108 13.86 -10.16 35.54
N ARG A 109 13.75 -11.39 35.06
CA ARG A 109 13.15 -12.49 35.82
C ARG A 109 14.21 -13.55 36.10
N ALA A 110 14.41 -13.82 37.38
CA ALA A 110 15.23 -14.93 37.84
C ALA A 110 14.39 -16.18 38.12
N ALA A 111 15.03 -17.34 38.05
CA ALA A 111 14.50 -18.64 38.46
C ALA A 111 13.23 -19.11 37.74
N PHE A 112 13.02 -18.71 36.47
CA PHE A 112 12.02 -19.38 35.63
C PHE A 112 12.57 -20.73 35.16
N PRO A 113 11.75 -21.80 35.10
CA PRO A 113 12.23 -23.12 34.71
C PRO A 113 12.41 -23.23 33.19
N TYR A 114 13.50 -23.89 32.76
CA TYR A 114 13.68 -24.36 31.38
C TYR A 114 14.20 -25.80 31.36
N VAL A 115 13.96 -26.50 30.26
CA VAL A 115 14.35 -27.91 30.10
C VAL A 115 15.27 -28.06 28.89
N ARG A 116 16.30 -28.90 29.03
CA ARG A 116 17.19 -29.28 27.91
C ARG A 116 16.38 -29.74 26.70
N GLY A 117 16.71 -29.19 25.54
CA GLY A 117 16.05 -29.47 24.26
C GLY A 117 14.93 -28.50 23.90
N ASP A 118 14.48 -27.65 24.84
CA ASP A 118 13.57 -26.56 24.51
C ASP A 118 14.26 -25.51 23.61
N THR A 119 13.51 -24.89 22.73
CA THR A 119 13.89 -23.62 22.09
C THR A 119 13.06 -22.51 22.71
N LEU A 120 13.72 -21.52 23.31
CA LEU A 120 13.06 -20.39 23.96
C LEU A 120 13.15 -19.12 23.11
N GLU A 121 12.11 -18.31 23.18
CA GLU A 121 12.04 -16.97 22.61
C GLU A 121 11.92 -15.94 23.75
N HIS A 122 12.96 -15.12 23.91
CA HIS A 122 12.95 -13.95 24.79
C HIS A 122 12.52 -12.74 23.97
N ILE A 123 11.36 -12.18 24.30
CA ILE A 123 10.73 -11.09 23.54
C ILE A 123 10.61 -9.85 24.43
N VAL A 124 11.05 -8.72 23.91
CA VAL A 124 10.80 -7.40 24.48
C VAL A 124 10.26 -6.47 23.40
N GLU A 125 9.23 -5.70 23.73
CA GLU A 125 8.74 -4.63 22.86
C GLU A 125 9.13 -3.30 23.50
N ALA A 126 10.01 -2.56 22.83
CA ALA A 126 10.67 -1.38 23.37
C ALA A 126 10.79 -0.25 22.33
N LYS A 127 10.95 0.98 22.83
CA LYS A 127 11.12 2.20 22.05
C LYS A 127 12.14 3.10 22.75
N ALA A 128 12.95 3.80 21.94
CA ALA A 128 13.90 4.77 22.44
C ALA A 128 13.16 5.93 23.14
N ASP A 129 13.74 6.41 24.22
CA ASP A 129 13.44 7.75 24.73
C ASP A 129 14.74 8.55 24.66
N GLU A 130 15.33 8.91 25.79
CA GLU A 130 16.66 9.54 25.81
C GLU A 130 17.79 8.53 25.66
N ARG A 131 17.52 7.23 25.91
CA ARG A 131 18.45 6.14 25.64
C ARG A 131 18.03 5.39 24.37
N GLY A 132 19.01 5.15 23.50
CA GLY A 132 18.78 4.60 22.16
C GLY A 132 19.01 3.10 22.02
N THR A 133 19.26 2.36 23.10
CA THR A 133 19.59 0.93 23.02
C THR A 133 18.76 0.07 23.96
N VAL A 134 18.64 -1.21 23.64
CA VAL A 134 18.18 -2.25 24.56
C VAL A 134 18.95 -3.53 24.32
N GLN A 135 19.35 -4.23 25.38
CA GLN A 135 20.01 -5.52 25.31
C GLN A 135 19.15 -6.60 25.99
N LEU A 136 18.96 -7.72 25.31
CA LEU A 136 18.44 -8.96 25.90
C LEU A 136 19.60 -9.89 26.20
N ILE A 137 19.68 -10.38 27.45
CA ILE A 137 20.79 -11.22 27.89
C ILE A 137 20.31 -12.30 28.85
N SER A 138 20.89 -13.49 28.72
CA SER A 138 20.88 -14.52 29.75
C SER A 138 22.28 -15.06 29.99
N THR A 139 22.62 -15.21 31.27
CA THR A 139 23.91 -15.78 31.73
C THR A 139 23.75 -17.18 32.32
N SER A 140 22.55 -17.78 32.18
CA SER A 140 22.25 -19.10 32.71
C SER A 140 23.05 -20.20 31.98
N VAL A 141 23.54 -21.17 32.76
CA VAL A 141 24.29 -22.32 32.23
C VAL A 141 23.38 -23.13 31.29
N GLY A 142 23.79 -23.28 30.03
CA GLY A 142 23.01 -23.99 29.01
C GLY A 142 21.85 -23.19 28.42
N ALA A 143 21.78 -21.88 28.69
CA ALA A 143 20.83 -20.94 28.10
C ALA A 143 21.47 -19.55 27.87
N ALA A 144 22.78 -19.51 27.60
CA ALA A 144 23.54 -18.27 27.55
C ALA A 144 23.45 -17.56 26.19
N TYR A 145 22.95 -16.32 26.18
CA TYR A 145 22.85 -15.47 25.00
C TYR A 145 22.94 -13.99 25.37
N ASN A 146 23.32 -13.14 24.42
CA ASN A 146 23.18 -11.70 24.47
C ASN A 146 22.88 -11.15 23.07
N ALA A 147 22.02 -10.14 22.98
CA ALA A 147 21.81 -9.38 21.76
C ALA A 147 21.40 -7.94 22.09
N THR A 148 21.90 -6.97 21.32
CA THR A 148 21.68 -5.55 21.52
C THR A 148 21.04 -4.95 20.27
N LEU A 149 19.93 -4.23 20.47
CA LEU A 149 19.20 -3.49 19.47
C LEU A 149 19.43 -1.99 19.63
N ASN A 150 19.72 -1.30 18.52
CA ASN A 150 19.59 0.15 18.42
C ASN A 150 18.10 0.49 18.18
N LEU A 151 17.46 1.09 19.18
CA LEU A 151 16.06 1.46 19.16
C LEU A 151 15.75 2.69 18.29
N LEU A 152 16.77 3.47 17.89
CA LEU A 152 16.58 4.57 16.94
C LEU A 152 16.48 4.06 15.51
N GLU A 153 17.27 3.04 15.17
CA GLU A 153 17.42 2.53 13.79
C GLU A 153 16.72 1.18 13.56
N GLY A 154 16.31 0.47 14.62
CA GLY A 154 15.76 -0.87 14.51
C GLY A 154 16.77 -1.95 14.15
N THR A 155 18.06 -1.64 14.26
CA THR A 155 19.17 -2.50 13.82
C THR A 155 19.80 -3.24 14.99
N ILE A 156 20.11 -4.53 14.80
CA ILE A 156 20.84 -5.32 15.80
C ILE A 156 22.32 -4.98 15.66
N ILE A 157 22.90 -4.40 16.70
CA ILE A 157 24.29 -3.88 16.68
C ILE A 157 25.30 -4.84 17.32
N ALA A 158 24.83 -5.82 18.10
CA ALA A 158 25.67 -6.87 18.65
C ALA A 158 24.83 -8.10 18.98
N SER A 159 25.35 -9.31 18.78
CA SER A 159 24.75 -10.53 19.30
C SER A 159 25.80 -11.62 19.50
N GLY A 160 25.58 -12.52 20.45
CA GLY A 160 26.45 -13.66 20.71
C GLY A 160 26.01 -14.53 21.89
N GLY A 161 26.77 -15.58 22.17
CA GLY A 161 26.51 -16.52 23.26
C GLY A 161 26.30 -17.95 22.76
N ALA A 162 26.69 -18.92 23.59
CA ALA A 162 26.77 -20.34 23.19
C ALA A 162 25.42 -20.98 22.82
N ASN A 163 24.32 -20.36 23.23
CA ASN A 163 22.97 -20.90 23.02
C ASN A 163 22.13 -20.02 22.07
N LEU A 164 22.68 -18.93 21.54
CA LEU A 164 21.96 -18.04 20.62
C LEU A 164 21.73 -18.75 19.28
N ILE A 165 20.48 -18.79 18.82
CA ILE A 165 20.11 -19.21 17.46
C ILE A 165 19.95 -17.98 16.56
N SER A 166 19.16 -17.01 17.00
CA SER A 166 18.88 -15.80 16.23
C SER A 166 18.49 -14.63 17.11
N ALA A 167 18.72 -13.43 16.61
CA ALA A 167 18.16 -12.21 17.15
C ALA A 167 17.46 -11.48 15.99
N VAL A 168 16.22 -11.03 16.21
CA VAL A 168 15.40 -10.37 15.19
C VAL A 168 14.74 -9.15 15.81
N ALA A 169 14.82 -8.02 15.11
CA ALA A 169 14.07 -6.82 15.43
C ALA A 169 13.00 -6.61 14.36
N THR A 170 11.75 -6.46 14.78
CA THR A 170 10.62 -6.19 13.87
C THR A 170 10.03 -4.83 14.23
N ALA A 171 9.97 -3.91 13.26
CA ALA A 171 9.31 -2.63 13.44
C ALA A 171 7.81 -2.84 13.69
N LEU A 172 7.27 -2.18 14.70
CA LEU A 172 5.84 -2.19 15.04
C LEU A 172 5.15 -0.87 14.67
N GLY A 173 5.90 0.09 14.14
CA GLY A 173 5.47 1.46 13.87
C GLY A 173 5.94 2.44 14.95
N VAL A 174 5.93 3.75 14.63
CA VAL A 174 6.11 4.85 15.61
C VAL A 174 7.32 4.73 16.56
N GLY A 175 8.41 4.11 16.08
CA GLY A 175 9.67 3.90 16.83
C GLY A 175 9.66 2.70 17.78
N TRP A 176 8.59 1.90 17.80
CA TRP A 176 8.51 0.66 18.55
C TRP A 176 9.11 -0.51 17.76
N TYR A 177 9.86 -1.33 18.48
CA TYR A 177 10.44 -2.55 17.93
C TYR A 177 10.10 -3.75 18.82
N LYS A 178 9.67 -4.84 18.19
CA LYS A 178 9.64 -6.16 18.81
C LYS A 178 11.02 -6.76 18.65
N PHE A 179 11.76 -6.83 19.74
CA PHE A 179 13.06 -7.47 19.80
C PHE A 179 12.91 -8.90 20.32
N LYS A 180 13.27 -9.87 19.50
CA LYS A 180 13.16 -11.30 19.80
C LYS A 180 14.54 -11.96 19.72
N VAL A 181 14.93 -12.64 20.79
CA VAL A 181 16.09 -13.54 20.82
C VAL A 181 15.62 -14.97 20.94
N THR A 182 16.07 -15.83 20.03
CA THR A 182 15.80 -17.27 20.04
C THR A 182 17.03 -18.01 20.57
N ALA A 183 16.86 -18.86 21.57
CA ALA A 183 17.97 -19.60 22.17
C ALA A 183 17.64 -21.10 22.32
N GLN A 184 18.61 -21.96 22.00
CA GLN A 184 18.50 -23.41 22.18
C GLN A 184 19.00 -23.81 23.57
N ILE A 185 18.19 -24.53 24.34
CA ILE A 185 18.52 -24.91 25.70
C ILE A 185 19.33 -26.21 25.74
N THR A 186 20.56 -26.15 26.24
CA THR A 186 21.50 -27.29 26.26
C THR A 186 21.66 -27.96 27.63
N ALA A 187 21.14 -27.34 28.70
CA ALA A 187 21.07 -27.91 30.04
C ALA A 187 19.69 -27.61 30.68
N THR A 188 19.29 -28.35 31.71
CA THR A 188 18.07 -28.07 32.49
C THR A 188 18.43 -27.26 33.73
N GLY A 189 17.68 -26.19 34.03
CA GLY A 189 18.01 -25.34 35.16
C GLY A 189 17.15 -24.08 35.27
N PRO A 190 17.47 -23.20 36.23
CA PRO A 190 16.82 -21.91 36.39
C PRO A 190 17.39 -20.85 35.42
N GLY A 191 16.48 -20.11 34.80
CA GLY A 191 16.75 -18.98 33.91
C GLY A 191 17.01 -17.66 34.61
N ASN A 192 17.82 -16.83 33.97
CA ASN A 192 18.03 -15.44 34.31
C ASN A 192 18.00 -14.65 33.01
N ALA A 193 16.84 -14.10 32.63
CA ALA A 193 16.65 -13.40 31.37
C ALA A 193 16.37 -11.92 31.67
N GLN A 194 17.23 -11.06 31.15
CA GLN A 194 17.27 -9.64 31.48
C GLN A 194 17.03 -8.78 30.24
N CYS A 195 16.24 -7.72 30.43
CA CYS A 195 16.14 -6.58 29.53
C CYS A 195 16.98 -5.44 30.12
N ARG A 196 18.06 -5.05 29.46
CA ARG A 196 18.99 -3.99 29.89
C ARG A 196 18.87 -2.77 28.98
N ILE A 197 19.04 -1.58 29.55
CA ILE A 197 19.07 -0.33 28.77
C ILE A 197 20.34 -0.23 27.90
N SER A 198 21.46 -0.78 28.36
CA SER A 198 22.75 -0.71 27.66
C SER A 198 23.51 -2.03 27.79
N PRO A 199 24.31 -2.42 26.78
CA PRO A 199 25.21 -3.57 26.87
C PRO A 199 26.41 -3.35 27.80
N THR A 200 26.78 -2.10 28.06
CA THR A 200 27.93 -1.73 28.90
C THR A 200 27.51 -0.85 30.05
N ALA A 201 28.21 -0.97 31.18
CA ALA A 201 28.00 -0.12 32.33
C ALA A 201 28.24 1.35 31.98
N TYR A 202 27.44 2.24 32.55
CA TYR A 202 27.55 3.68 32.30
C TYR A 202 27.20 4.48 33.56
N THR A 203 27.26 5.82 33.48
CA THR A 203 26.87 6.71 34.59
C THR A 203 25.42 7.13 34.39
N GLY A 204 24.54 6.75 35.32
CA GLY A 204 23.13 7.12 35.24
C GLY A 204 22.80 8.44 35.92
N ASP A 205 21.70 9.05 35.47
CA ASP A 205 21.28 10.40 35.86
C ASP A 205 19.92 10.48 36.58
N CYS A 206 19.25 9.35 36.83
CA CYS A 206 17.89 9.31 37.42
C CYS A 206 16.77 9.92 36.54
N VAL A 207 17.04 10.27 35.28
CA VAL A 207 16.08 10.95 34.41
C VAL A 207 15.84 10.15 33.12
N PHE A 208 16.91 9.68 32.49
CA PHE A 208 16.88 9.09 31.17
C PHE A 208 16.53 7.59 31.19
N GLY A 209 15.91 7.14 30.11
CA GLY A 209 15.44 5.77 30.05
C GLY A 209 15.04 5.29 28.66
N ILE A 210 14.29 4.19 28.67
CA ILE A 210 13.62 3.62 27.50
C ILE A 210 12.17 3.31 27.85
N TYR A 211 11.31 3.24 26.83
CA TYR A 211 9.98 2.69 26.98
C TYR A 211 9.99 1.19 26.72
N VAL A 212 9.32 0.43 27.58
CA VAL A 212 9.05 -1.00 27.41
C VAL A 212 7.57 -1.24 27.67
N ARG A 213 6.91 -1.98 26.77
CA ARG A 213 5.48 -2.33 26.93
C ARG A 213 5.26 -3.82 27.21
N LYS A 214 6.22 -4.66 26.82
CA LYS A 214 6.10 -6.11 26.93
C LYS A 214 7.47 -6.74 27.19
N HIS A 215 7.52 -7.67 28.15
CA HIS A 215 8.68 -8.51 28.41
C HIS A 215 8.22 -9.95 28.66
N VAL A 216 8.57 -10.86 27.74
CA VAL A 216 8.05 -12.24 27.70
C VAL A 216 9.18 -13.22 27.47
N MET A 217 9.04 -14.41 28.06
CA MET A 217 9.79 -15.61 27.70
C MET A 217 8.79 -16.67 27.29
N GLN A 218 8.93 -17.29 26.14
CA GLN A 218 8.01 -18.35 25.69
C GLN A 218 8.77 -19.48 25.01
N LYS A 219 8.14 -20.65 24.90
CA LYS A 219 8.67 -21.73 24.06
C LYS A 219 8.35 -21.43 22.60
N GLN A 220 9.29 -21.70 21.70
CA GLN A 220 9.09 -21.51 20.26
C GLN A 220 7.86 -22.32 19.79
N GLY A 221 7.00 -21.69 19.00
CA GLY A 221 5.74 -22.29 18.53
C GLY A 221 4.60 -22.26 19.56
N THR A 222 4.79 -21.64 20.72
CA THR A 222 3.75 -21.44 21.73
C THR A 222 3.50 -19.96 22.01
N THR A 223 2.35 -19.63 22.56
CA THR A 223 2.00 -18.28 23.05
C THR A 223 2.03 -18.19 24.58
N VAL A 224 2.44 -19.26 25.26
CA VAL A 224 2.47 -19.34 26.72
C VAL A 224 3.70 -18.63 27.25
N ASN A 225 3.48 -17.55 28.00
CA ASN A 225 4.54 -16.85 28.71
C ASN A 225 4.99 -17.68 29.92
N LEU A 226 6.29 -17.98 29.98
CA LEU A 226 6.99 -18.62 31.10
C LEU A 226 7.23 -17.64 32.26
N PHE A 227 7.09 -16.33 32.03
CA PHE A 227 7.02 -15.36 33.11
C PHE A 227 5.59 -15.24 33.67
N PRO A 228 5.43 -14.95 34.98
CA PRO A 228 4.11 -14.76 35.59
C PRO A 228 3.33 -13.55 35.04
N SER A 229 4.00 -12.62 34.37
CA SER A 229 3.41 -11.45 33.74
C SER A 229 4.21 -11.06 32.49
N SER A 230 3.55 -10.42 31.53
CA SER A 230 4.20 -9.71 30.42
C SER A 230 4.34 -8.21 30.66
N ASP A 231 3.66 -7.67 31.68
CA ASP A 231 3.64 -6.27 32.06
C ASP A 231 4.94 -5.88 32.78
N PRO A 232 5.75 -4.96 32.23
CA PRO A 232 7.01 -4.52 32.81
C PRO A 232 6.87 -3.86 34.20
N THR A 233 5.70 -3.32 34.53
CA THR A 233 5.44 -2.69 35.83
C THR A 233 5.20 -3.73 36.94
N SER A 234 4.90 -4.98 36.57
CA SER A 234 4.59 -6.06 37.50
C SER A 234 5.70 -6.26 38.54
N LEU A 235 5.31 -6.37 39.81
CA LEU A 235 6.21 -6.67 40.93
C LEU A 235 6.85 -8.06 40.84
N THR A 236 6.46 -8.87 39.85
CA THR A 236 7.08 -10.18 39.58
C THR A 236 8.43 -10.06 38.86
N PHE A 237 8.73 -8.90 38.27
CA PHE A 237 10.05 -8.60 37.72
C PHE A 237 10.98 -7.99 38.78
N THR A 238 12.24 -8.40 38.75
CA THR A 238 13.31 -7.79 39.55
C THR A 238 13.86 -6.58 38.82
N ARG A 239 14.02 -5.48 39.56
CA ARG A 239 14.56 -4.21 39.07
C ARG A 239 15.96 -4.03 39.64
N GLN A 240 16.97 -3.92 38.79
CA GLN A 240 18.35 -3.66 39.18
C GLN A 240 18.81 -2.35 38.58
N ASN A 241 19.34 -1.45 39.41
CA ASN A 241 19.81 -0.12 39.01
C ASN A 241 18.78 0.69 38.19
N LEU A 242 17.49 0.47 38.47
CA LEU A 242 16.37 1.29 37.97
C LEU A 242 15.85 2.14 39.12
N ALA A 243 15.74 3.46 38.92
CA ALA A 243 15.14 4.37 39.89
C ALA A 243 13.64 4.15 39.99
N ASP A 244 12.99 3.97 38.83
CA ASP A 244 11.56 3.72 38.76
C ASP A 244 11.17 2.95 37.49
N VAL A 245 9.97 2.36 37.52
CA VAL A 245 9.27 1.78 36.38
C VAL A 245 7.84 2.29 36.45
N ILE A 246 7.58 3.40 35.75
CA ILE A 246 6.33 4.17 35.87
C ILE A 246 5.39 3.77 34.73
N ASN A 247 4.12 3.54 35.07
CA ASN A 247 3.07 3.39 34.06
C ASN A 247 2.83 4.74 33.39
N THR A 248 3.06 4.81 32.08
CA THR A 248 2.92 6.00 31.25
C THR A 248 2.03 5.71 30.05
N ALA A 249 1.35 6.73 29.54
CA ALA A 249 0.72 6.68 28.22
C ALA A 249 1.57 7.51 27.26
N THR A 250 2.13 6.91 26.21
CA THR A 250 2.84 7.66 25.17
C THR A 250 1.80 8.30 24.23
N PRO A 251 1.77 9.64 24.06
CA PRO A 251 1.01 10.27 22.99
C PRO A 251 1.71 10.00 21.65
N GLU A 252 1.01 9.46 20.67
CA GLU A 252 1.61 9.13 19.38
C GLU A 252 1.03 10.01 18.27
N ALA A 253 1.92 10.59 17.47
CA ALA A 253 1.57 11.20 16.20
C ALA A 253 1.29 10.09 15.18
N LEU A 254 0.21 10.27 14.41
CA LEU A 254 -0.23 9.37 13.36
C LEU A 254 0.88 9.19 12.32
N VAL A 255 1.45 7.99 12.22
CA VAL A 255 2.35 7.63 11.12
C VAL A 255 1.94 6.24 10.64
N VAL A 256 1.21 6.21 9.52
CA VAL A 256 0.80 5.00 8.80
C VAL A 256 2.07 4.27 8.31
N PRO A 257 2.45 3.08 8.83
CA PRO A 257 3.58 2.35 8.30
C PRO A 257 3.13 1.38 7.19
N ALA A 258 3.87 1.37 6.07
CA ALA A 258 3.87 0.37 4.99
C ALA A 258 2.60 0.17 4.14
N LEU A 259 1.58 1.04 4.27
CA LEU A 259 0.56 1.13 3.21
C LEU A 259 1.15 1.80 1.97
N GLU A 260 2.05 2.78 2.12
CA GLU A 260 2.65 3.50 0.99
C GLU A 260 3.50 2.59 0.09
N ASP A 261 4.33 1.69 0.62
CA ASP A 261 5.14 0.80 -0.23
C ASP A 261 4.27 -0.28 -0.92
N THR A 262 3.24 -0.76 -0.23
CA THR A 262 2.28 -1.72 -0.78
C THR A 262 1.33 -1.06 -1.79
N VAL A 263 0.88 0.16 -1.52
CA VAL A 263 0.04 0.98 -2.39
C VAL A 263 0.84 1.48 -3.57
N ASN A 264 2.10 1.91 -3.41
CA ASN A 264 2.97 2.27 -4.52
C ASN A 264 3.26 1.05 -5.38
N ARG A 265 3.51 -0.13 -4.78
CA ARG A 265 3.64 -1.38 -5.54
C ARG A 265 2.35 -1.77 -6.25
N LEU A 266 1.19 -1.59 -5.61
CA LEU A 266 -0.12 -1.85 -6.22
C LEU A 266 -0.45 -0.80 -7.28
N ASP A 267 -0.15 0.46 -7.09
CA ASP A 267 -0.35 1.58 -8.02
C ASP A 267 0.55 1.43 -9.25
N VAL A 268 1.80 1.00 -9.05
CA VAL A 268 2.68 0.53 -10.12
C VAL A 268 2.08 -0.66 -10.87
N LEU A 269 1.51 -1.63 -10.15
CA LEU A 269 0.90 -2.84 -10.71
C LEU A 269 -0.43 -2.57 -11.43
N ILE A 270 -1.18 -1.54 -11.01
CA ILE A 270 -2.57 -1.23 -11.40
C ILE A 270 -2.64 -0.04 -12.36
N ASN A 271 -1.93 1.06 -12.08
CA ASN A 271 -2.04 2.35 -12.76
C ASN A 271 -0.81 2.70 -13.64
N GLY A 272 0.28 1.94 -13.54
CA GLY A 272 1.28 1.77 -14.61
C GLY A 272 1.96 3.05 -15.12
N ARG A 273 2.99 3.51 -14.42
CA ARG A 273 4.07 4.31 -15.05
C ARG A 273 5.38 4.15 -14.31
N LEU A 274 6.16 3.12 -14.67
CA LEU A 274 7.54 3.01 -14.21
C LEU A 274 8.53 3.09 -15.35
N THR A 275 9.57 3.90 -15.15
CA THR A 275 10.71 3.99 -16.04
C THR A 275 11.78 2.99 -15.62
N ALA A 276 12.32 2.20 -16.56
CA ALA A 276 13.36 1.20 -16.29
C ALA A 276 14.75 1.68 -16.68
N THR A 277 15.79 1.07 -16.12
CA THR A 277 17.18 1.30 -16.55
C THR A 277 17.52 0.36 -17.71
N LYS A 278 18.01 0.89 -18.85
CA LYS A 278 18.63 0.06 -19.90
C LYS A 278 20.08 -0.22 -19.52
N LEU A 279 20.41 -1.50 -19.35
CA LEU A 279 21.77 -1.97 -19.15
C LEU A 279 22.37 -2.25 -20.52
N VAL A 280 23.46 -1.58 -20.85
CA VAL A 280 24.12 -1.63 -22.16
C VAL A 280 25.51 -2.25 -22.02
N GLU A 281 25.83 -3.15 -22.94
CA GLU A 281 27.12 -3.82 -23.01
C GLU A 281 28.25 -2.87 -23.49
N PRO A 282 29.53 -3.15 -23.19
CA PRO A 282 30.65 -2.42 -23.74
C PRO A 282 30.90 -2.78 -25.21
N VAL A 283 31.59 -1.90 -25.93
CA VAL A 283 32.19 -2.22 -27.22
C VAL A 283 33.38 -3.17 -27.03
N GLY A 284 33.45 -4.24 -27.84
CA GLY A 284 34.53 -5.23 -27.80
C GLY A 284 34.26 -6.43 -26.88
N SER A 285 35.26 -7.29 -26.69
CA SER A 285 35.11 -8.54 -25.92
C SER A 285 35.02 -8.27 -24.42
N GLY A 286 33.91 -8.66 -23.78
CA GLY A 286 33.69 -8.40 -22.36
C GLY A 286 32.70 -9.34 -21.66
N SER A 287 32.59 -9.15 -20.34
CA SER A 287 31.55 -9.75 -19.49
C SER A 287 30.76 -8.62 -18.81
N PRO A 288 29.71 -8.09 -19.45
CA PRO A 288 29.02 -6.91 -18.97
C PRO A 288 28.23 -7.27 -17.73
N ALA A 289 28.57 -6.65 -16.60
CA ALA A 289 28.00 -6.95 -15.29
C ALA A 289 27.68 -5.65 -14.55
N PHE A 290 26.59 -5.66 -13.79
CA PHE A 290 26.16 -4.61 -12.87
C PHE A 290 25.93 -5.23 -11.49
N TRP A 291 26.50 -4.67 -10.42
CA TRP A 291 26.49 -5.33 -9.12
C TRP A 291 26.47 -4.37 -7.94
N GLN A 292 25.97 -4.87 -6.81
CA GLN A 292 26.13 -4.25 -5.50
C GLN A 292 26.63 -5.31 -4.51
N PRO A 293 27.89 -5.24 -4.03
CA PRO A 293 28.42 -6.26 -3.13
C PRO A 293 27.70 -6.24 -1.77
N ARG A 294 27.63 -7.40 -1.13
CA ARG A 294 27.13 -7.58 0.24
C ARG A 294 28.24 -8.11 1.12
N THR A 295 28.18 -7.77 2.40
CA THR A 295 29.08 -8.24 3.43
C THR A 295 28.29 -8.77 4.60
N GLY A 296 28.88 -9.66 5.39
CA GLY A 296 28.29 -10.14 6.64
C GLY A 296 27.29 -11.29 6.49
N LEU A 297 27.31 -12.05 5.38
CA LEU A 297 26.53 -13.28 5.28
C LEU A 297 27.10 -14.34 6.23
N VAL A 298 26.20 -15.09 6.86
CA VAL A 298 26.49 -16.26 7.70
C VAL A 298 26.04 -17.51 6.95
N ILE A 299 26.76 -18.63 7.13
CA ILE A 299 26.36 -19.91 6.54
C ILE A 299 24.96 -20.28 7.07
N GLY A 300 24.05 -20.64 6.16
CA GLY A 300 22.66 -20.95 6.47
C GLY A 300 21.69 -19.78 6.31
N ASP A 301 22.17 -18.57 6.01
CA ASP A 301 21.30 -17.43 5.68
C ASP A 301 20.49 -17.72 4.39
N ASP A 302 19.18 -17.55 4.45
CA ASP A 302 18.30 -17.66 3.27
C ASP A 302 18.32 -16.35 2.48
N VAL A 303 18.80 -16.40 1.23
CA VAL A 303 18.93 -15.23 0.36
C VAL A 303 17.91 -15.30 -0.76
N GLU A 304 16.96 -14.36 -0.73
CA GLU A 304 15.97 -14.15 -1.78
C GLU A 304 16.43 -13.01 -2.70
N ILE A 305 16.51 -13.27 -4.00
CA ILE A 305 16.72 -12.23 -5.03
C ILE A 305 15.50 -12.18 -5.93
N GLU A 306 14.98 -10.98 -6.17
CA GLU A 306 13.89 -10.74 -7.11
C GLU A 306 14.26 -9.62 -8.09
N VAL A 307 14.17 -9.92 -9.38
CA VAL A 307 14.53 -9.02 -10.48
C VAL A 307 13.40 -8.92 -11.49
N ILE A 308 13.03 -7.70 -11.88
CA ILE A 308 12.08 -7.44 -12.96
C ILE A 308 12.83 -6.93 -14.18
N ALA A 309 12.74 -7.65 -15.29
CA ALA A 309 13.51 -7.36 -16.50
C ALA A 309 12.69 -7.59 -17.78
N LYS A 310 13.07 -6.91 -18.86
CA LYS A 310 12.49 -7.03 -20.20
C LYS A 310 13.59 -6.98 -21.24
N ARG A 311 13.44 -7.79 -22.30
CA ARG A 311 14.40 -7.78 -23.41
C ARG A 311 14.43 -6.40 -24.09
N ASP A 312 15.57 -6.09 -24.67
CA ASP A 312 15.63 -5.15 -25.78
C ASP A 312 16.32 -5.85 -26.96
N GLU A 313 17.47 -5.38 -27.41
CA GLU A 313 18.29 -6.09 -28.40
C GLU A 313 18.90 -7.37 -27.80
N ARG A 314 19.10 -7.42 -26.48
CA ARG A 314 19.54 -8.60 -25.73
C ARG A 314 18.36 -9.23 -24.98
N LEU A 315 18.36 -10.56 -24.98
CA LEU A 315 17.24 -11.38 -24.47
C LEU A 315 17.63 -12.31 -23.31
N ARG A 316 18.90 -12.30 -22.88
CA ARG A 316 19.38 -13.18 -21.81
C ARG A 316 20.02 -12.37 -20.69
N LEU A 317 19.43 -12.48 -19.50
CA LEU A 317 19.94 -11.91 -18.26
C LEU A 317 20.47 -13.04 -17.39
N ASN A 318 21.75 -13.00 -17.05
CA ASN A 318 22.37 -13.93 -16.12
C ASN A 318 22.53 -13.27 -14.75
N LEU A 319 21.88 -13.86 -13.75
CA LEU A 319 22.01 -13.49 -12.36
C LEU A 319 23.08 -14.41 -11.74
N PHE A 320 24.14 -13.81 -11.24
CA PHE A 320 25.34 -14.54 -10.85
C PHE A 320 25.89 -14.07 -9.51
N SER A 321 26.28 -15.02 -8.66
CA SER A 321 27.19 -14.79 -7.55
C SER A 321 28.10 -15.98 -7.30
N ASN A 322 29.39 -15.73 -7.07
CA ASN A 322 30.42 -16.75 -6.85
C ASN A 322 30.91 -16.86 -5.40
N SER A 323 30.36 -16.07 -4.49
CA SER A 323 30.70 -16.06 -3.06
C SER A 323 29.46 -15.73 -2.23
N GLY A 324 29.40 -16.19 -0.97
CA GLY A 324 28.22 -16.03 -0.13
C GLY A 324 27.12 -17.03 -0.50
N ALA A 325 25.94 -16.53 -0.86
CA ALA A 325 24.92 -17.31 -1.55
C ALA A 325 25.31 -17.46 -3.03
N ARG A 326 25.90 -18.60 -3.39
CA ARG A 326 26.42 -18.86 -4.74
C ARG A 326 25.32 -19.35 -5.68
N TYR A 327 25.16 -18.68 -6.81
CA TYR A 327 24.18 -19.07 -7.84
C TYR A 327 24.65 -18.60 -9.22
N ASP A 328 24.21 -19.32 -10.24
CA ASP A 328 24.40 -18.97 -11.64
C ASP A 328 23.12 -19.34 -12.39
N VAL A 329 22.27 -18.34 -12.60
CA VAL A 329 20.93 -18.50 -13.16
C VAL A 329 20.82 -17.64 -14.40
N THR A 330 20.55 -18.26 -15.55
CA THR A 330 20.31 -17.53 -16.79
C THR A 330 18.83 -17.50 -17.11
N ALA A 331 18.23 -16.32 -17.10
CA ALA A 331 16.89 -16.07 -17.58
C ALA A 331 16.91 -15.70 -19.07
N ASN A 332 16.17 -16.43 -19.89
CA ASN A 332 15.78 -15.99 -21.23
C ASN A 332 14.46 -15.21 -21.09
N ILE A 333 14.56 -13.89 -21.23
CA ILE A 333 13.47 -12.92 -21.06
C ILE A 333 12.76 -12.58 -22.40
N GLU A 334 12.98 -13.40 -23.43
CA GLU A 334 12.10 -13.46 -24.61
C GLU A 334 11.01 -14.51 -24.40
N VAL A 335 11.40 -15.74 -24.05
CA VAL A 335 10.48 -16.88 -23.94
C VAL A 335 10.05 -17.21 -22.50
N GLY A 336 10.61 -16.53 -21.50
CA GLY A 336 10.23 -16.74 -20.10
C GLY A 336 10.75 -18.05 -19.52
N SER A 337 12.00 -18.41 -19.80
CA SER A 337 12.62 -19.65 -19.28
C SER A 337 13.85 -19.35 -18.43
N VAL A 338 14.08 -20.12 -17.37
CA VAL A 338 15.31 -20.07 -16.56
C VAL A 338 16.12 -21.34 -16.70
N ALA A 339 17.44 -21.21 -16.77
CA ALA A 339 18.40 -22.30 -16.72
C ALA A 339 19.35 -22.07 -15.54
N ILE A 340 19.46 -23.07 -14.66
CA ILE A 340 20.35 -23.03 -13.50
C ILE A 340 21.60 -23.82 -13.85
N ASN A 341 22.77 -23.21 -13.67
CA ASN A 341 24.04 -23.91 -13.77
C ASN A 341 24.35 -24.58 -12.42
N SER A 342 24.23 -25.90 -12.37
CA SER A 342 24.36 -26.70 -11.15
C SER A 342 25.82 -27.00 -10.72
N THR A 343 26.78 -26.17 -11.12
CA THR A 343 28.20 -26.39 -10.79
C THR A 343 28.51 -26.10 -9.31
N PHE A 344 27.62 -25.41 -8.59
CA PHE A 344 27.76 -25.15 -7.15
C PHE A 344 27.16 -26.28 -6.29
N PRO A 345 27.75 -26.56 -5.11
CA PRO A 345 27.37 -27.70 -4.26
C PRO A 345 25.95 -27.62 -3.71
N PHE A 346 25.39 -26.41 -3.57
CA PHE A 346 23.98 -26.19 -3.22
C PHE A 346 23.27 -25.50 -4.39
N PRO A 347 22.42 -26.22 -5.15
CA PRO A 347 21.77 -25.63 -6.31
C PRO A 347 20.69 -24.63 -5.90
N ALA A 348 20.75 -23.44 -6.47
CA ALA A 348 19.72 -22.42 -6.29
C ALA A 348 18.37 -22.90 -6.79
N THR A 349 17.31 -22.43 -6.13
CA THR A 349 15.97 -22.49 -6.72
C THR A 349 15.73 -21.21 -7.49
N ALA A 350 15.25 -21.33 -8.72
CA ALA A 350 14.91 -20.18 -9.55
C ALA A 350 13.55 -20.37 -10.21
N SER A 351 12.80 -19.29 -10.31
CA SER A 351 11.54 -19.22 -11.04
C SER A 351 11.50 -17.95 -11.89
N ILE A 352 10.73 -18.01 -12.96
CA ILE A 352 10.43 -16.87 -13.81
C ILE A 352 8.93 -16.84 -14.05
N ALA A 353 8.33 -15.68 -13.85
CA ALA A 353 6.92 -15.46 -14.06
C ALA A 353 6.72 -14.29 -15.04
N PRO A 354 5.86 -14.43 -16.06
CA PRO A 354 5.50 -13.30 -16.90
C PRO A 354 4.72 -12.26 -16.10
N LEU A 355 5.04 -10.98 -16.32
CA LEU A 355 4.29 -9.84 -15.79
C LEU A 355 3.46 -9.12 -16.86
N GLY A 356 3.65 -9.48 -18.13
CA GLY A 356 2.99 -8.86 -19.28
C GLY A 356 3.87 -7.85 -20.03
N GLY A 357 3.53 -7.54 -21.28
CA GLY A 357 4.24 -6.55 -22.12
C GLY A 357 5.71 -6.90 -22.40
N GLY A 358 6.08 -8.18 -22.31
CA GLY A 358 7.46 -8.68 -22.43
C GLY A 358 8.29 -8.55 -21.15
N TRP A 359 7.68 -8.18 -20.02
CA TRP A 359 8.34 -8.13 -18.70
C TRP A 359 8.24 -9.47 -17.98
N TYR A 360 9.31 -9.81 -17.28
CA TYR A 360 9.43 -11.02 -16.49
C TYR A 360 9.93 -10.70 -15.09
N LYS A 361 9.34 -11.36 -14.09
CA LYS A 361 9.82 -11.42 -12.72
C LYS A 361 10.63 -12.69 -12.54
N ILE A 362 11.89 -12.54 -12.18
CA ILE A 362 12.81 -13.65 -11.91
C ILE A 362 13.03 -13.68 -10.39
N LYS A 363 12.78 -14.82 -9.77
CA LYS A 363 12.99 -15.03 -8.33
C LYS A 363 14.00 -16.15 -8.11
N ILE A 364 15.00 -15.90 -7.27
CA ILE A 364 16.01 -16.87 -6.85
C ILE A 364 15.95 -16.99 -5.32
N ASN A 365 15.93 -18.21 -4.79
CA ASN A 365 16.19 -18.45 -3.37
C ASN A 365 17.42 -19.36 -3.25
N GLN A 366 18.37 -18.94 -2.41
CA GLN A 366 19.65 -19.62 -2.22
C GLN A 366 20.09 -19.50 -0.77
N GLU A 367 20.45 -20.63 -0.16
CA GLU A 367 21.10 -20.64 1.14
C GLU A 367 22.58 -20.26 0.99
N ALA A 368 23.07 -19.39 1.88
CA ALA A 368 24.47 -19.02 1.95
C ALA A 368 25.33 -20.21 2.38
N ASP A 369 26.24 -20.65 1.51
CA ASP A 369 27.12 -21.80 1.76
C ASP A 369 28.58 -21.38 2.06
N VAL A 370 28.84 -20.08 2.01
CA VAL A 370 30.11 -19.46 2.36
C VAL A 370 29.83 -18.23 3.24
N ALA A 371 30.47 -18.13 4.40
CA ALA A 371 30.37 -16.93 5.24
C ALA A 371 31.18 -15.77 4.63
N GLY A 372 30.70 -14.53 4.79
CA GLY A 372 31.42 -13.32 4.41
C GLY A 372 30.74 -12.51 3.31
N GLY A 373 31.48 -12.23 2.24
CA GLY A 373 31.03 -11.35 1.16
C GLY A 373 30.27 -12.07 0.05
N MET A 374 29.25 -11.42 -0.51
CA MET A 374 28.50 -11.87 -1.68
C MET A 374 28.57 -10.82 -2.78
N ASN A 375 28.65 -11.26 -4.03
CA ASN A 375 28.74 -10.37 -5.19
C ASN A 375 27.60 -10.66 -6.17
N PRO A 376 26.38 -10.14 -5.92
CA PRO A 376 25.23 -10.34 -6.78
C PRO A 376 25.37 -9.49 -8.04
N GLN A 377 25.46 -10.15 -9.20
CA GLN A 377 25.68 -9.52 -10.49
C GLN A 377 24.49 -9.73 -11.43
N HIS A 378 24.19 -8.69 -12.21
CA HIS A 378 23.28 -8.70 -13.34
C HIS A 378 24.14 -8.65 -14.60
N ARG A 379 24.17 -9.75 -15.35
CA ARG A 379 25.04 -9.90 -16.51
C ARG A 379 24.24 -10.00 -17.80
N ILE A 380 24.63 -9.24 -18.81
CA ILE A 380 23.97 -9.22 -20.12
C ILE A 380 24.60 -10.30 -21.00
N PHE A 381 23.86 -11.29 -21.50
CA PHE A 381 24.38 -12.30 -22.44
C PHE A 381 23.99 -11.97 -23.89
N SER A 382 24.81 -12.43 -24.85
CA SER A 382 24.42 -12.48 -26.26
C SER A 382 23.26 -13.45 -26.50
N ALA A 383 22.56 -13.30 -27.63
CA ALA A 383 21.44 -14.16 -28.01
C ALA A 383 21.83 -15.66 -28.06
N THR A 384 23.06 -15.96 -28.49
CA THR A 384 23.67 -17.29 -28.43
C THR A 384 25.07 -17.18 -27.81
N GLY A 385 25.39 -18.04 -26.83
CA GLY A 385 26.71 -18.06 -26.18
C GLY A 385 26.71 -17.91 -24.66
N ALA A 386 27.93 -17.83 -24.12
CA ALA A 386 28.27 -17.52 -22.73
C ALA A 386 29.25 -16.33 -22.71
N HIS A 387 29.72 -15.93 -21.54
CA HIS A 387 30.78 -14.93 -21.45
C HIS A 387 32.18 -15.51 -21.69
N PRO A 388 33.14 -14.67 -22.14
CA PRO A 388 32.94 -13.33 -22.69
C PRO A 388 32.36 -13.38 -24.11
N TYR A 389 31.76 -12.29 -24.57
CA TYR A 389 31.39 -12.13 -25.98
C TYR A 389 31.73 -10.71 -26.45
N VAL A 390 31.78 -10.53 -27.77
CA VAL A 390 32.04 -9.23 -28.41
C VAL A 390 30.76 -8.42 -28.44
N GLY A 391 30.72 -7.35 -27.65
CA GLY A 391 29.63 -6.40 -27.63
C GLY A 391 29.82 -5.26 -28.64
N ASP A 392 28.72 -4.60 -28.98
CA ASP A 392 28.68 -3.48 -29.93
C ASP A 392 28.68 -2.10 -29.26
N GLY A 393 28.55 -2.04 -27.93
CA GLY A 393 28.50 -0.77 -27.18
C GLY A 393 27.13 -0.09 -27.16
N VAL A 394 26.10 -0.72 -27.72
CA VAL A 394 24.74 -0.13 -27.92
C VAL A 394 23.64 -1.07 -27.45
N SER A 395 23.77 -2.36 -27.73
CA SER A 395 22.77 -3.38 -27.42
C SER A 395 22.65 -3.63 -25.92
N GLY A 396 21.42 -3.85 -25.45
CA GLY A 396 21.17 -4.02 -24.03
C GLY A 396 19.87 -4.74 -23.70
N LEU A 397 19.49 -4.64 -22.43
CA LEU A 397 18.20 -5.08 -21.91
C LEU A 397 17.74 -4.15 -20.79
N HIS A 398 16.48 -4.22 -20.43
CA HIS A 398 15.89 -3.37 -19.40
C HIS A 398 15.79 -4.11 -18.07
N VAL A 399 16.16 -3.42 -16.99
CA VAL A 399 15.89 -3.84 -15.60
C VAL A 399 15.09 -2.74 -14.93
N GLN A 400 13.87 -3.07 -14.49
CA GLN A 400 13.02 -2.15 -13.75
C GLN A 400 13.36 -2.19 -12.26
N SER A 401 13.56 -3.39 -11.70
CA SER A 401 13.95 -3.50 -10.30
C SER A 401 14.82 -4.71 -10.02
N SER A 402 15.63 -4.60 -8.97
CA SER A 402 16.39 -5.69 -8.37
C SER A 402 16.35 -5.54 -6.86
N THR A 403 15.88 -6.56 -6.16
CA THR A 403 15.80 -6.60 -4.69
C THR A 403 16.52 -7.83 -4.16
N ILE A 404 17.12 -7.69 -2.98
CA ILE A 404 17.78 -8.79 -2.27
C ILE A 404 17.35 -8.75 -0.81
N ARG A 405 16.85 -9.86 -0.28
CA ARG A 405 16.48 -10.02 1.14
C ARG A 405 17.28 -11.17 1.73
N ILE A 406 17.61 -11.05 3.01
CA ILE A 406 18.26 -12.12 3.78
C ILE A 406 17.34 -12.45 4.96
N ASN A 407 16.99 -13.73 5.14
CA ASN A 407 16.14 -14.23 6.22
C ASN A 407 14.83 -13.44 6.38
N ASP A 408 14.11 -13.23 5.26
CA ASP A 408 12.89 -12.40 5.19
C ASP A 408 13.04 -10.94 5.65
N GLY A 409 14.28 -10.44 5.69
CA GLY A 409 14.61 -9.06 6.04
C GLY A 409 14.20 -8.01 4.99
N PRO A 410 14.49 -6.72 5.26
CA PRO A 410 14.23 -5.66 4.30
C PRO A 410 15.07 -5.84 3.02
N ASN A 411 14.66 -5.17 1.94
CA ASN A 411 15.47 -5.11 0.73
C ASN A 411 16.81 -4.42 1.02
N LEU A 412 17.90 -5.09 0.69
CA LEU A 412 19.27 -4.62 0.89
C LEU A 412 19.84 -3.88 -0.31
N ASN A 413 19.17 -3.90 -1.48
CA ASN A 413 19.56 -3.11 -2.64
C ASN A 413 19.17 -1.65 -2.44
N LEU A 414 20.18 -0.77 -2.40
CA LEU A 414 19.95 0.68 -2.50
C LEU A 414 19.62 1.03 -3.95
N PHE A 415 18.64 1.92 -4.16
CA PHE A 415 18.19 2.29 -5.51
C PHE A 415 17.85 1.05 -6.35
N SER A 416 17.01 0.17 -5.79
CA SER A 416 16.59 -1.07 -6.44
C SER A 416 15.94 -0.86 -7.80
N GLU A 417 15.45 0.34 -8.09
CA GLU A 417 14.74 0.69 -9.33
C GLU A 417 15.55 1.58 -10.29
N ASP A 418 16.77 1.98 -9.91
CA ASP A 418 17.65 2.80 -10.74
C ASP A 418 19.08 2.28 -10.67
N LEU A 419 19.43 1.45 -11.66
CA LEU A 419 20.74 0.81 -11.73
C LEU A 419 21.83 1.76 -12.29
N SER A 420 21.47 3.00 -12.63
CA SER A 420 22.41 3.99 -13.19
C SER A 420 23.17 4.82 -12.15
N VAL A 421 22.84 4.67 -10.87
CA VAL A 421 23.40 5.50 -9.79
C VAL A 421 24.55 4.82 -9.03
N LEU A 422 25.33 5.63 -8.30
CA LEU A 422 26.62 5.26 -7.71
C LEU A 422 26.68 4.01 -6.78
N PRO A 423 25.60 3.55 -6.12
CA PRO A 423 25.67 2.28 -5.40
C PRO A 423 25.79 1.05 -6.29
N TRP A 424 25.42 1.17 -7.58
CA TRP A 424 25.60 0.14 -8.60
C TRP A 424 26.94 0.30 -9.30
N ALA A 425 27.83 -0.65 -9.09
CA ALA A 425 29.07 -0.75 -9.85
C ALA A 425 28.82 -1.52 -11.17
N HIS A 426 29.62 -1.26 -12.19
CA HIS A 426 29.50 -1.93 -13.48
C HIS A 426 30.85 -2.20 -14.14
N SER A 427 30.89 -3.15 -15.08
CA SER A 427 32.08 -3.50 -15.85
C SER A 427 32.59 -2.28 -16.63
N ALA A 428 33.91 -2.21 -16.85
CA ALA A 428 34.51 -1.15 -17.65
C ALA A 428 33.88 -1.10 -19.06
N GLY A 429 33.45 0.09 -19.48
CA GLY A 429 32.80 0.34 -20.77
C GLY A 429 31.31 -0.05 -20.86
N ALA A 430 30.76 -0.76 -19.87
CA ALA A 430 29.31 -0.96 -19.78
C ALA A 430 28.64 0.34 -19.29
N THR A 431 27.41 0.59 -19.72
CA THR A 431 26.66 1.79 -19.34
C THR A 431 25.24 1.45 -18.89
N ALA A 432 24.70 2.25 -17.98
CA ALA A 432 23.31 2.15 -17.53
C ALA A 432 22.60 3.46 -17.88
N ILE A 433 21.57 3.37 -18.73
CA ILE A 433 20.78 4.52 -19.19
C ILE A 433 19.52 4.58 -18.35
N ARG A 434 19.34 5.71 -17.65
CA ARG A 434 18.17 5.94 -16.80
C ARG A 434 16.91 6.13 -17.63
N SER A 435 15.81 5.55 -17.18
CA SER A 435 14.46 5.80 -17.68
C SER A 435 14.22 5.50 -19.16
N ASP A 436 14.85 4.45 -19.68
CA ASP A 436 14.85 4.08 -21.11
C ASP A 436 13.89 2.92 -21.45
N GLY A 437 12.96 2.59 -20.55
CA GLY A 437 11.90 1.60 -20.80
C GLY A 437 10.65 1.88 -19.97
N LEU A 438 9.47 1.52 -20.48
CA LEU A 438 8.19 1.71 -19.76
C LEU A 438 7.60 0.36 -19.33
N TYR A 439 7.35 0.21 -18.04
CA TYR A 439 6.49 -0.84 -17.49
C TYR A 439 5.07 -0.29 -17.30
N LEU A 440 4.11 -0.95 -17.95
CA LEU A 440 2.68 -0.75 -17.75
C LEU A 440 2.20 -2.02 -17.01
N GLY A 441 1.52 -1.86 -15.87
CA GLY A 441 1.21 -2.95 -14.93
C GLY A 441 0.27 -4.05 -15.47
N VAL A 442 0.04 -5.12 -14.71
CA VAL A 442 -0.64 -6.35 -15.15
C VAL A 442 -2.10 -6.12 -15.61
N LEU A 443 -2.76 -5.04 -15.17
CA LEU A 443 -4.08 -4.62 -15.67
C LEU A 443 -4.02 -3.89 -17.05
N SER A 444 -2.83 -3.68 -17.58
CA SER A 444 -2.58 -3.11 -18.91
C SER A 444 -2.11 -4.14 -19.95
N ASP A 445 -1.95 -5.42 -19.56
CA ASP A 445 -1.72 -6.52 -20.50
C ASP A 445 -2.93 -7.47 -20.59
N PRO A 446 -3.80 -7.29 -21.59
CA PRO A 446 -5.00 -8.11 -21.79
C PRO A 446 -4.73 -9.48 -22.37
N THR A 447 -3.49 -9.83 -22.72
CA THR A 447 -3.18 -11.17 -23.25
C THR A 447 -3.39 -12.28 -22.21
N SER A 448 -3.44 -11.93 -20.92
CA SER A 448 -3.78 -12.86 -19.83
C SER A 448 -5.29 -13.12 -19.65
N LEU A 449 -6.15 -12.37 -20.35
CA LEU A 449 -7.61 -12.49 -20.30
C LEU A 449 -8.21 -13.02 -21.61
N GLY A 450 -7.54 -13.92 -22.33
CA GLY A 450 -8.18 -14.75 -23.37
C GLY A 450 -9.06 -14.02 -24.41
N GLY A 451 -8.74 -12.76 -24.73
CA GLY A 451 -9.42 -11.91 -25.71
C GLY A 451 -8.39 -11.28 -26.65
N GLY A 452 -8.83 -10.64 -27.73
CA GLY A 452 -7.95 -10.01 -28.72
C GLY A 452 -6.97 -8.95 -28.13
N PRO A 453 -6.15 -8.30 -28.99
CA PRO A 453 -5.26 -7.21 -28.55
C PRO A 453 -5.99 -6.16 -27.70
N TYR A 454 -5.28 -5.52 -26.76
CA TYR A 454 -5.84 -4.48 -25.90
C TYR A 454 -6.61 -3.43 -26.70
N ASP A 455 -7.93 -3.48 -26.57
CA ASP A 455 -8.76 -2.38 -26.99
C ASP A 455 -8.74 -1.34 -25.87
N ASP A 456 -7.84 -0.37 -25.99
CA ASP A 456 -7.81 0.82 -25.14
C ASP A 456 -9.00 1.75 -25.44
N GLY A 457 -9.92 1.38 -26.33
CA GLY A 457 -11.06 2.16 -26.78
C GLY A 457 -10.70 3.21 -27.83
N SER A 458 -9.42 3.37 -28.20
CA SER A 458 -9.00 4.39 -29.16
C SER A 458 -9.49 4.07 -30.57
N ALA A 459 -9.41 2.81 -31.00
CA ALA A 459 -9.79 2.39 -32.35
C ALA A 459 -11.25 2.67 -32.67
N ALA A 460 -12.15 2.55 -31.69
CA ALA A 460 -13.58 2.82 -31.87
C ALA A 460 -13.92 4.33 -31.89
N LEU A 461 -12.97 5.21 -31.53
CA LEU A 461 -13.12 6.67 -31.65
C LEU A 461 -12.61 7.21 -32.99
N VAL A 462 -11.68 6.51 -33.64
CA VAL A 462 -11.11 6.94 -34.93
C VAL A 462 -12.22 7.06 -35.97
N ASP A 463 -12.15 8.15 -36.75
CA ASP A 463 -13.09 8.52 -37.82
C ASP A 463 -14.55 8.75 -37.37
N LYS A 464 -14.84 8.69 -36.07
CA LYS A 464 -16.18 9.01 -35.56
C LYS A 464 -16.52 10.47 -35.85
N LYS A 465 -17.72 10.69 -36.40
CA LYS A 465 -18.24 12.05 -36.65
C LYS A 465 -18.66 12.67 -35.31
N SER A 466 -17.89 13.66 -34.87
CA SER A 466 -18.08 14.33 -33.58
C SER A 466 -18.59 15.75 -33.79
N ALA A 467 -19.52 16.20 -32.95
CA ALA A 467 -19.88 17.60 -32.83
C ALA A 467 -19.61 18.10 -31.41
N ALA A 468 -18.80 19.16 -31.27
CA ALA A 468 -18.55 19.81 -29.99
C ALA A 468 -19.45 21.04 -29.85
N LEU A 469 -20.45 20.95 -28.98
CA LEU A 469 -21.34 22.05 -28.64
C LEU A 469 -20.88 22.66 -27.32
N GLY A 470 -20.59 23.97 -27.31
CA GLY A 470 -20.12 24.60 -26.08
C GLY A 470 -19.93 26.11 -26.17
N SER A 471 -19.11 26.64 -25.26
CA SER A 471 -18.95 28.07 -25.00
C SER A 471 -17.74 28.67 -25.74
N SER A 472 -17.16 29.75 -25.19
CA SER A 472 -15.87 30.32 -25.63
C SER A 472 -14.72 29.31 -25.52
N ILE A 473 -14.80 28.37 -24.59
CA ILE A 473 -13.80 27.32 -24.39
C ILE A 473 -13.80 26.33 -25.57
N THR A 474 -14.98 26.05 -26.13
CA THR A 474 -15.11 25.18 -27.30
C THR A 474 -14.78 25.91 -28.61
N ILE A 475 -15.37 27.09 -28.88
CA ILE A 475 -15.13 27.82 -30.14
C ILE A 475 -13.72 28.40 -30.25
N GLY A 476 -13.08 28.71 -29.13
CA GLY A 476 -11.72 29.23 -29.06
C GLY A 476 -10.64 28.19 -29.41
N ALA A 477 -11.03 26.98 -29.81
CA ALA A 477 -10.13 25.91 -30.23
C ALA A 477 -9.14 25.48 -29.13
N TYR A 478 -9.54 25.60 -27.85
CA TYR A 478 -8.70 25.23 -26.71
C TYR A 478 -8.54 23.71 -26.61
N TYR A 479 -9.55 22.98 -26.15
CA TYR A 479 -9.47 21.52 -25.99
C TYR A 479 -10.00 20.75 -27.21
N ALA A 480 -11.08 21.21 -27.86
CA ALA A 480 -11.82 20.39 -28.82
C ALA A 480 -10.98 19.90 -30.02
N PRO A 481 -10.11 20.71 -30.67
CA PRO A 481 -9.26 20.21 -31.75
C PRO A 481 -8.16 19.24 -31.27
N LEU A 482 -7.63 19.45 -30.05
CA LEU A 482 -6.65 18.55 -29.46
C LEU A 482 -7.29 17.20 -29.11
N LEU A 483 -8.51 17.23 -28.56
CA LEU A 483 -9.31 16.03 -28.29
C LEU A 483 -9.53 15.25 -29.58
N ALA A 484 -9.95 15.92 -30.65
CA ALA A 484 -10.10 15.30 -31.97
C ALA A 484 -8.77 14.70 -32.48
N GLY A 485 -7.66 15.43 -32.37
CA GLY A 485 -6.33 14.94 -32.75
C GLY A 485 -5.85 13.74 -31.93
N GLN A 486 -6.17 13.68 -30.64
CA GLN A 486 -5.80 12.57 -29.75
C GLN A 486 -6.67 11.32 -29.93
N THR A 487 -7.89 11.48 -30.44
CA THR A 487 -8.87 10.40 -30.59
C THR A 487 -9.06 9.94 -32.03
N GLY A 488 -8.64 10.74 -33.02
CA GLY A 488 -8.90 10.50 -34.43
C GLY A 488 -10.32 10.83 -34.87
N MET A 489 -11.14 11.46 -34.03
CA MET A 489 -12.51 11.87 -34.38
C MET A 489 -12.51 13.02 -35.41
N ILE A 490 -13.56 13.08 -36.23
CA ILE A 490 -13.79 14.16 -37.19
C ILE A 490 -14.66 15.22 -36.51
N LEU A 491 -14.05 16.36 -36.15
CA LEU A 491 -14.69 17.40 -35.36
C LEU A 491 -15.50 18.40 -36.20
N THR A 492 -16.76 18.60 -35.80
CA THR A 492 -17.57 19.79 -36.11
C THR A 492 -17.62 20.68 -34.87
N ASN A 493 -16.91 21.82 -34.88
CA ASN A 493 -16.88 22.74 -33.74
C ASN A 493 -18.06 23.73 -33.84
N LEU A 494 -19.01 23.63 -32.89
CA LEU A 494 -20.23 24.43 -32.81
C LEU A 494 -20.25 25.32 -31.56
N GLY A 495 -19.09 25.62 -30.99
CA GLY A 495 -19.01 26.51 -29.83
C GLY A 495 -19.53 27.92 -30.12
N VAL A 496 -20.00 28.62 -29.10
CA VAL A 496 -20.44 30.02 -29.20
C VAL A 496 -19.86 30.83 -28.04
N SER A 497 -19.04 31.83 -28.39
CA SER A 497 -18.35 32.66 -27.40
C SER A 497 -19.34 33.42 -26.51
N GLY A 498 -19.08 33.43 -25.19
CA GLY A 498 -19.94 34.08 -24.19
C GLY A 498 -21.33 33.45 -24.02
N SER A 499 -21.59 32.30 -24.65
CA SER A 499 -22.93 31.70 -24.67
C SER A 499 -23.16 30.69 -23.56
N ALA A 500 -24.44 30.50 -23.21
CA ALA A 500 -25.00 29.40 -22.43
C ALA A 500 -26.16 28.75 -23.21
N LEU A 501 -26.66 27.60 -22.74
CA LEU A 501 -27.82 26.91 -23.35
C LEU A 501 -29.14 27.66 -23.13
N GLY A 502 -29.30 28.27 -21.97
CA GLY A 502 -30.58 28.79 -21.49
C GLY A 502 -30.79 30.30 -21.71
N LEU A 503 -31.79 30.81 -21.02
CA LEU A 503 -32.11 32.23 -20.94
C LEU A 503 -30.94 33.00 -20.31
N SER A 504 -30.61 34.15 -20.88
CA SER A 504 -29.72 35.14 -20.27
C SER A 504 -30.55 36.18 -19.51
N THR A 505 -30.17 36.49 -18.28
CA THR A 505 -30.75 37.62 -17.51
C THR A 505 -29.86 38.86 -17.56
N THR A 506 -28.75 38.81 -18.29
CA THR A 506 -27.83 39.93 -18.50
C THR A 506 -27.96 40.47 -19.93
N GLY A 507 -27.08 41.38 -20.34
CA GLY A 507 -27.05 41.92 -21.71
C GLY A 507 -26.60 40.92 -22.78
N TYR A 508 -26.22 39.69 -22.43
CA TYR A 508 -25.82 38.66 -23.39
C TYR A 508 -27.04 38.07 -24.13
N PRO A 509 -26.91 37.71 -25.42
CA PRO A 509 -27.97 37.01 -26.15
C PRO A 509 -28.30 35.66 -25.50
N SER A 510 -29.60 35.40 -25.34
CA SER A 510 -30.11 34.10 -24.88
C SER A 510 -29.96 33.04 -25.96
N TYR A 511 -29.85 31.78 -25.54
CA TYR A 511 -29.97 30.60 -26.41
C TYR A 511 -28.89 30.49 -27.50
N GLY A 512 -27.78 31.23 -27.41
CA GLY A 512 -26.75 31.19 -28.46
C GLY A 512 -26.22 29.78 -28.71
N MET A 513 -25.99 29.00 -27.64
CA MET A 513 -25.53 27.62 -27.75
C MET A 513 -26.65 26.68 -28.20
N SER A 514 -27.85 26.77 -27.63
CA SER A 514 -28.97 25.89 -28.02
C SER A 514 -29.45 26.13 -29.45
N ASN A 515 -29.35 27.36 -29.97
CA ASN A 515 -29.63 27.68 -31.37
C ASN A 515 -28.66 26.98 -32.34
N ARG A 516 -27.46 26.59 -31.93
CA ARG A 516 -26.51 25.83 -32.77
C ARG A 516 -26.85 24.35 -32.89
N ILE A 517 -27.78 23.83 -32.09
CA ILE A 517 -28.15 22.41 -32.15
C ILE A 517 -28.62 22.03 -33.55
N VAL A 518 -29.37 22.90 -34.24
CA VAL A 518 -29.84 22.65 -35.62
C VAL A 518 -28.73 22.52 -36.66
N GLU A 519 -27.51 22.94 -36.32
CA GLU A 519 -26.32 22.84 -37.18
C GLU A 519 -25.54 21.53 -36.96
N ILE A 520 -25.91 20.71 -35.95
CA ILE A 520 -25.32 19.38 -35.75
C ILE A 520 -25.70 18.51 -36.96
N PRO A 521 -24.72 17.94 -37.69
CA PRO A 521 -25.00 17.01 -38.78
C PRO A 521 -25.83 15.81 -38.29
N ALA A 522 -26.83 15.40 -39.08
CA ALA A 522 -27.74 14.31 -38.69
C ALA A 522 -27.02 12.95 -38.55
N ASP A 523 -25.85 12.80 -39.19
CA ASP A 523 -24.99 11.62 -39.15
C ASP A 523 -23.87 11.71 -38.08
N THR A 524 -23.92 12.71 -37.19
CA THR A 524 -23.06 12.76 -36.01
C THR A 524 -23.26 11.52 -35.14
N GLU A 525 -22.15 10.91 -34.71
CA GLU A 525 -22.11 9.70 -33.89
C GLU A 525 -21.88 10.02 -32.41
N ILE A 526 -21.22 11.15 -32.11
CA ILE A 526 -20.99 11.61 -30.75
C ILE A 526 -21.11 13.14 -30.65
N VAL A 527 -21.77 13.61 -29.60
CA VAL A 527 -21.83 15.03 -29.26
C VAL A 527 -21.18 15.23 -27.89
N THR A 528 -20.11 16.03 -27.85
CA THR A 528 -19.57 16.52 -26.57
C THR A 528 -20.26 17.85 -26.24
N LEU A 529 -21.04 17.84 -25.16
CA LEU A 529 -21.76 19.01 -24.67
C LEU A 529 -20.98 19.63 -23.50
N GLU A 530 -20.43 20.81 -23.72
CA GLU A 530 -19.81 21.66 -22.69
C GLU A 530 -20.77 22.82 -22.37
N PRO A 531 -21.65 22.71 -21.35
CA PRO A 531 -22.62 23.77 -21.04
C PRO A 531 -21.92 25.09 -20.67
N GLY A 532 -20.75 24.96 -20.05
CA GLY A 532 -19.78 26.02 -19.83
C GLY A 532 -20.10 26.96 -18.67
N PRO A 533 -19.11 27.74 -18.23
CA PRO A 533 -19.20 28.50 -17.00
C PRO A 533 -20.07 29.77 -17.17
N ASN A 534 -20.48 30.09 -18.40
CA ASN A 534 -21.23 31.30 -18.75
C ASN A 534 -22.66 31.31 -18.22
N ALA A 535 -23.30 30.15 -18.04
CA ALA A 535 -24.61 30.08 -17.40
C ALA A 535 -24.56 30.73 -16.01
N PHE A 536 -23.47 30.48 -15.26
CA PHE A 536 -23.23 31.10 -13.96
C PHE A 536 -22.76 32.56 -14.08
N GLY A 537 -21.67 32.82 -14.82
CA GLY A 537 -20.90 34.04 -14.66
C GLY A 537 -21.16 35.16 -15.67
N ALA A 538 -21.63 34.83 -16.87
CA ALA A 538 -21.82 35.82 -17.95
C ALA A 538 -23.30 36.10 -18.24
N GLN A 539 -24.10 35.04 -18.38
CA GLN A 539 -25.52 35.11 -18.71
C GLN A 539 -26.41 35.13 -17.46
N GLU A 540 -25.88 34.66 -16.33
CA GLU A 540 -26.61 34.50 -15.07
C GLU A 540 -27.97 33.81 -15.27
N THR A 541 -27.97 32.74 -16.08
CA THR A 541 -29.16 31.91 -16.35
C THR A 541 -29.80 31.49 -15.03
N PRO A 542 -31.13 31.63 -14.85
CA PRO A 542 -31.78 31.18 -13.63
C PRO A 542 -31.48 29.70 -13.39
N LEU A 543 -30.99 29.32 -12.22
CA LEU A 543 -30.58 27.93 -11.95
C LEU A 543 -31.74 26.96 -12.20
N GLY A 544 -32.93 27.30 -11.70
CA GLY A 544 -34.13 26.47 -11.77
C GLY A 544 -34.06 25.30 -10.80
N ALA A 545 -34.83 24.25 -11.12
CA ALA A 545 -34.88 23.04 -10.32
C ALA A 545 -34.94 21.79 -11.20
N PHE A 546 -34.61 20.65 -10.61
CA PHE A 546 -34.79 19.36 -11.24
C PHE A 546 -36.28 19.14 -11.59
N GLY A 547 -36.55 18.74 -12.83
CA GLY A 547 -37.90 18.63 -13.39
C GLY A 547 -38.25 19.76 -14.36
N ASP A 548 -37.48 20.85 -14.39
CA ASP A 548 -37.55 21.81 -15.49
C ASP A 548 -37.13 21.13 -16.82
N THR A 549 -37.85 21.40 -17.91
CA THR A 549 -37.58 20.79 -19.23
C THR A 549 -37.54 21.79 -20.39
N THR A 550 -37.43 23.09 -20.10
CA THR A 550 -37.37 24.15 -21.11
C THR A 550 -36.09 24.99 -20.95
N TYR A 551 -35.71 25.73 -21.99
CA TYR A 551 -34.52 26.59 -21.95
C TYR A 551 -34.60 27.79 -20.98
N ALA A 552 -35.69 27.95 -20.21
CA ALA A 552 -35.86 29.06 -19.28
C ALA A 552 -34.91 29.00 -18.06
N THR A 553 -34.47 27.81 -17.65
CA THR A 553 -33.57 27.62 -16.50
C THR A 553 -32.36 26.77 -16.87
N HIS A 554 -31.32 26.76 -16.04
CA HIS A 554 -30.13 25.95 -16.30
C HIS A 554 -30.47 24.45 -16.28
N TYR A 555 -31.16 23.96 -15.24
CA TYR A 555 -31.69 22.58 -15.20
C TYR A 555 -32.51 22.23 -16.44
N GLY A 556 -33.47 23.09 -16.81
CA GLY A 556 -34.32 22.84 -17.97
C GLY A 556 -33.59 22.93 -19.30
N SER A 557 -32.61 23.81 -19.41
CA SER A 557 -31.82 23.99 -20.63
C SER A 557 -30.94 22.78 -20.93
N LEU A 558 -30.37 22.14 -19.91
CA LEU A 558 -29.61 20.90 -20.05
C LEU A 558 -30.50 19.77 -20.56
N TRP A 559 -31.70 19.62 -19.98
CA TRP A 559 -32.69 18.65 -20.43
C TRP A 559 -33.13 18.90 -21.88
N ALA A 560 -33.58 20.13 -22.17
CA ALA A 560 -34.06 20.53 -23.49
C ALA A 560 -32.98 20.36 -24.57
N ALA A 561 -31.72 20.70 -24.25
CA ALA A 561 -30.60 20.51 -25.17
C ALA A 561 -30.37 19.04 -25.49
N CYS A 562 -30.37 18.16 -24.50
CA CYS A 562 -30.19 16.72 -24.73
C CYS A 562 -31.31 16.15 -25.60
N VAL A 563 -32.57 16.54 -25.34
CA VAL A 563 -33.71 16.14 -26.18
C VAL A 563 -33.57 16.67 -27.61
N ALA A 564 -33.22 17.94 -27.78
CA ALA A 564 -33.06 18.55 -29.09
C ALA A 564 -31.89 17.94 -29.88
N ILE A 565 -30.77 17.62 -29.24
CA ILE A 565 -29.64 16.93 -29.86
C ILE A 565 -30.07 15.53 -30.33
N ARG A 566 -30.80 14.77 -29.51
CA ARG A 566 -31.31 13.44 -29.91
C ARG A 566 -32.32 13.53 -31.07
N LEU A 567 -33.07 14.62 -31.19
CA LEU A 567 -33.96 14.84 -32.34
C LEU A 567 -33.17 15.20 -33.60
N GLN A 568 -32.13 16.02 -33.48
CA GLN A 568 -31.30 16.45 -34.61
C GLN A 568 -30.36 15.35 -35.12
N ALA A 569 -29.72 14.62 -34.22
CA ALA A 569 -28.80 13.51 -34.50
C ALA A 569 -29.24 12.25 -33.73
N PRO A 570 -30.23 11.49 -34.24
CA PRO A 570 -30.85 10.37 -33.54
C PRO A 570 -29.92 9.21 -33.20
N SER A 571 -28.77 9.11 -33.85
CA SER A 571 -27.76 8.09 -33.58
C SER A 571 -26.66 8.57 -32.63
N ALA A 572 -26.57 9.88 -32.36
CA ALA A 572 -25.49 10.44 -31.57
C ALA A 572 -25.59 10.01 -30.11
N LYS A 573 -24.47 9.54 -29.57
CA LYS A 573 -24.24 9.44 -28.13
C LYS A 573 -23.90 10.84 -27.61
N ILE A 574 -24.52 11.26 -26.51
CA ILE A 574 -24.20 12.54 -25.88
C ILE A 574 -23.22 12.25 -24.75
N VAL A 575 -22.19 13.08 -24.60
CA VAL A 575 -21.30 13.09 -23.45
C VAL A 575 -21.24 14.51 -22.93
N MET A 576 -21.61 14.72 -21.67
CA MET A 576 -21.56 16.04 -21.06
C MET A 576 -20.22 16.25 -20.37
N ILE A 577 -19.55 17.36 -20.66
CA ILE A 577 -18.32 17.80 -19.99
C ILE A 577 -18.74 18.89 -19.01
N GLY A 578 -18.63 18.60 -17.72
CA GLY A 578 -19.01 19.53 -16.67
C GLY A 578 -18.17 20.80 -16.70
N THR A 579 -18.71 21.90 -16.19
CA THR A 579 -18.00 23.17 -16.10
C THR A 579 -16.93 23.13 -15.00
N TYR A 580 -15.80 23.81 -15.24
CA TYR A 580 -14.84 24.14 -14.16
C TYR A 580 -14.98 25.61 -13.74
N SER A 581 -14.40 25.96 -12.59
CA SER A 581 -14.35 27.33 -12.10
C SER A 581 -13.16 28.11 -12.61
N GLY A 582 -13.31 29.43 -12.76
CA GLY A 582 -12.17 30.33 -12.93
C GLY A 582 -11.29 30.45 -11.67
N GLY A 583 -10.18 31.17 -11.82
CA GLY A 583 -9.21 31.46 -10.77
C GLY A 583 -9.67 32.48 -9.72
N PRO A 584 -8.85 32.73 -8.67
CA PRO A 584 -9.21 33.55 -7.52
C PRO A 584 -9.46 35.03 -7.86
N SER A 585 -8.83 35.55 -8.91
CA SER A 585 -8.94 36.93 -9.37
C SER A 585 -10.03 37.10 -10.44
N HIS A 586 -10.59 36.03 -11.01
CA HIS A 586 -11.61 36.15 -12.05
C HIS A 586 -12.87 36.83 -11.49
N ALA A 587 -13.32 37.90 -12.15
CA ALA A 587 -14.35 38.78 -11.61
C ALA A 587 -15.71 38.10 -11.42
N THR A 588 -16.08 37.21 -12.35
CA THR A 588 -17.45 36.69 -12.49
C THR A 588 -17.60 35.18 -12.38
N HIS A 589 -16.51 34.41 -12.49
CA HIS A 589 -16.54 32.93 -12.66
C HIS A 589 -15.73 32.18 -11.59
N ARG A 590 -15.35 32.85 -10.52
CA ARG A 590 -14.56 32.28 -9.42
C ARG A 590 -15.43 31.56 -8.38
N ILE A 591 -14.85 30.57 -7.70
CA ILE A 591 -15.47 29.93 -6.53
C ILE A 591 -15.72 30.96 -5.42
N GLY A 592 -16.79 30.78 -4.67
CA GLY A 592 -17.17 31.65 -3.55
C GLY A 592 -17.87 32.95 -3.96
N ARG A 593 -18.04 33.22 -5.27
CA ARG A 593 -18.94 34.27 -5.76
C ARG A 593 -20.37 33.75 -5.80
N VAL A 594 -21.30 34.59 -5.35
CA VAL A 594 -22.74 34.45 -5.62
C VAL A 594 -23.10 35.37 -6.80
N ASN A 595 -23.78 34.84 -7.83
CA ASN A 595 -24.19 35.60 -9.00
C ASN A 595 -25.46 36.45 -8.73
N GLY A 596 -25.88 37.26 -9.70
CA GLY A 596 -27.06 38.12 -9.55
C GLY A 596 -28.38 37.38 -9.34
N GLN A 597 -28.42 36.05 -9.54
CA GLN A 597 -29.57 35.18 -9.26
C GLN A 597 -29.49 34.50 -7.88
N GLY A 598 -28.48 34.82 -7.05
CA GLY A 598 -28.32 34.23 -5.73
C GLY A 598 -27.68 32.84 -5.71
N ASN A 599 -27.09 32.40 -6.83
CA ASN A 599 -26.52 31.05 -6.99
C ASN A 599 -25.00 31.09 -7.09
N THR A 600 -24.34 29.95 -6.89
CA THR A 600 -22.90 29.75 -6.91
C THR A 600 -22.49 28.81 -8.04
N ILE A 601 -21.25 28.86 -8.51
CA ILE A 601 -20.81 28.06 -9.67
C ILE A 601 -20.85 26.55 -9.39
N ASP A 602 -20.63 26.12 -8.15
CA ASP A 602 -20.76 24.72 -7.74
C ASP A 602 -22.20 24.22 -7.89
N GLN A 603 -23.21 25.05 -7.63
CA GLN A 603 -24.60 24.67 -7.86
C GLN A 603 -24.92 24.44 -9.34
N PHE A 604 -24.29 25.19 -10.26
CA PHE A 604 -24.44 24.94 -11.70
C PHE A 604 -23.76 23.63 -12.10
N PHE A 605 -22.52 23.41 -11.65
CA PHE A 605 -21.80 22.16 -11.91
C PHE A 605 -22.54 20.92 -11.36
N GLU A 606 -23.10 20.99 -10.15
CA GLU A 606 -23.92 19.91 -9.60
C GLU A 606 -25.21 19.70 -10.41
N ALA A 607 -25.84 20.76 -10.92
CA ALA A 607 -27.00 20.64 -11.80
C ALA A 607 -26.66 19.91 -13.11
N GLU A 608 -25.50 20.21 -13.71
CA GLU A 608 -24.99 19.52 -14.91
C GLU A 608 -24.80 18.04 -14.64
N ARG A 609 -24.08 17.69 -13.56
CA ARG A 609 -23.87 16.29 -13.15
C ARG A 609 -25.19 15.56 -12.90
N TYR A 610 -26.10 16.20 -12.15
CA TYR A 610 -27.37 15.60 -11.76
C TYR A 610 -28.28 15.34 -12.97
N VAL A 611 -28.39 16.29 -13.91
CA VAL A 611 -29.18 16.12 -15.14
C VAL A 611 -28.58 15.06 -16.05
N ALA A 612 -27.25 15.03 -16.22
CA ALA A 612 -26.58 14.00 -17.02
C ALA A 612 -26.89 12.60 -16.50
N HIS A 613 -26.76 12.38 -15.18
CA HIS A 613 -27.09 11.10 -14.54
C HIS A 613 -28.57 10.74 -14.67
N ALA A 614 -29.48 11.70 -14.45
CA ALA A 614 -30.92 11.46 -14.58
C ALA A 614 -31.33 11.07 -16.01
N LEU A 615 -30.63 11.57 -17.03
CA LEU A 615 -30.85 11.23 -18.43
C LEU A 615 -30.09 9.98 -18.90
N GLY A 616 -29.30 9.34 -18.03
CA GLY A 616 -28.46 8.20 -18.41
C GLY A 616 -27.33 8.57 -19.38
N ILE A 617 -26.91 9.83 -19.37
CA ILE A 617 -25.86 10.37 -20.24
C ILE A 617 -24.52 10.36 -19.50
N PRO A 618 -23.42 9.88 -20.13
CA PRO A 618 -22.09 9.98 -19.55
C PRO A 618 -21.69 11.42 -19.21
N PHE A 619 -21.05 11.57 -18.05
CA PHE A 619 -20.58 12.86 -17.54
C PHE A 619 -19.07 12.82 -17.31
N ILE A 620 -18.36 13.79 -17.84
CA ILE A 620 -16.94 14.03 -17.60
C ILE A 620 -16.83 15.14 -16.56
N ASP A 621 -16.39 14.76 -15.36
CA ASP A 621 -16.04 15.71 -14.31
C ASP A 621 -14.66 16.30 -14.61
N ILE A 622 -14.63 17.42 -15.32
CA ILE A 622 -13.39 18.05 -15.75
C ILE A 622 -12.56 18.60 -14.57
N SER A 623 -13.14 18.78 -13.38
CA SER A 623 -12.39 19.26 -12.21
C SER A 623 -11.31 18.26 -11.79
N GLN A 624 -11.51 16.97 -12.08
CA GLN A 624 -10.54 15.90 -11.84
C GLN A 624 -9.35 15.94 -12.82
N SER A 625 -9.41 16.75 -13.89
CA SER A 625 -8.21 17.08 -14.67
C SER A 625 -7.20 17.87 -13.83
N GLY A 626 -7.60 18.43 -12.68
CA GLY A 626 -6.77 19.32 -11.88
C GLY A 626 -6.72 20.74 -12.45
N MET A 627 -7.60 21.09 -13.38
CA MET A 627 -7.84 22.48 -13.81
C MET A 627 -8.94 23.10 -12.95
N GLY A 628 -8.68 24.28 -12.39
CA GLY A 628 -9.68 25.05 -11.66
C GLY A 628 -9.06 26.17 -10.83
N TYR A 629 -9.75 26.54 -9.75
CA TYR A 629 -9.45 27.71 -8.93
C TYR A 629 -7.99 27.80 -8.45
N ILE A 630 -7.42 26.72 -7.90
CA ILE A 630 -6.08 26.72 -7.30
C ILE A 630 -4.97 26.72 -8.37
N THR A 631 -5.26 26.19 -9.55
CA THR A 631 -4.27 25.95 -10.62
C THR A 631 -4.45 26.91 -11.80
N SER A 632 -5.22 27.99 -11.63
CA SER A 632 -5.56 28.92 -12.72
C SER A 632 -4.31 29.50 -13.38
N ALA A 633 -3.30 29.89 -12.60
CA ALA A 633 -2.04 30.42 -13.11
C ALA A 633 -1.23 29.41 -13.94
N LEU A 634 -1.45 28.10 -13.75
CA LEU A 634 -0.78 27.05 -14.51
C LEU A 634 -1.47 26.77 -15.85
N TYR A 635 -2.80 26.78 -15.85
CA TYR A 635 -3.61 26.22 -16.93
C TYR A 635 -4.52 27.22 -17.64
N MET A 636 -4.64 28.47 -17.18
CA MET A 636 -5.53 29.47 -17.76
C MET A 636 -4.75 30.74 -18.14
N SER A 637 -5.13 31.39 -19.24
CA SER A 637 -4.47 32.62 -19.72
C SER A 637 -4.98 33.88 -19.02
N ASP A 638 -6.25 33.88 -18.64
CA ASP A 638 -6.97 35.01 -18.04
C ASP A 638 -7.75 34.57 -16.80
N GLU A 639 -7.32 33.49 -16.16
CA GLU A 639 -8.02 32.81 -15.07
C GLU A 639 -9.41 32.25 -15.43
N LEU A 640 -9.74 32.06 -16.71
CA LEU A 640 -10.92 31.32 -17.14
C LEU A 640 -10.65 30.45 -18.38
N HIS A 641 -10.15 31.05 -19.44
CA HIS A 641 -9.86 30.37 -20.69
C HIS A 641 -8.55 29.60 -20.58
N PRO A 642 -8.48 28.35 -21.07
CA PRO A 642 -7.26 27.56 -20.99
C PRO A 642 -6.09 28.22 -21.74
N ASN A 643 -4.89 28.16 -21.19
CA ASN A 643 -3.67 28.40 -21.97
C ASN A 643 -3.26 27.12 -22.72
N ALA A 644 -2.16 27.11 -23.48
CA ALA A 644 -1.73 25.93 -24.23
C ALA A 644 -1.56 24.67 -23.35
N THR A 645 -1.03 24.81 -22.14
CA THR A 645 -0.88 23.71 -21.18
C THR A 645 -2.23 23.22 -20.67
N GLY A 646 -3.14 24.13 -20.34
CA GLY A 646 -4.51 23.80 -19.92
C GLY A 646 -5.31 23.13 -21.02
N SER A 647 -5.22 23.64 -22.25
CA SER A 647 -5.83 23.05 -23.44
C SER A 647 -5.43 21.58 -23.62
N LEU A 648 -4.12 21.29 -23.53
CA LEU A 648 -3.61 19.92 -23.61
C LEU A 648 -4.09 19.05 -22.45
N ARG A 649 -4.09 19.59 -21.22
CA ARG A 649 -4.55 18.89 -20.01
C ARG A 649 -6.02 18.50 -20.09
N HIS A 650 -6.87 19.44 -20.50
CA HIS A 650 -8.30 19.26 -20.70
C HIS A 650 -8.57 18.17 -21.74
N ALA A 651 -7.98 18.32 -22.94
CA ALA A 651 -8.17 17.36 -24.03
C ALA A 651 -7.70 15.95 -23.66
N THR A 652 -6.53 15.84 -23.00
CA THR A 652 -5.97 14.54 -22.60
C THR A 652 -6.86 13.83 -21.59
N TYR A 653 -7.39 14.58 -20.62
CA TYR A 653 -8.30 14.03 -19.63
C TYR A 653 -9.61 13.57 -20.29
N ASP A 654 -10.20 14.40 -21.16
CA ASP A 654 -11.43 14.04 -21.89
C ASP A 654 -11.23 12.81 -22.78
N ALA A 655 -10.09 12.71 -23.48
CA ALA A 655 -9.77 11.58 -24.35
C ALA A 655 -9.72 10.26 -23.55
N GLU A 656 -9.09 10.27 -22.37
CA GLU A 656 -9.04 9.11 -21.49
C GLU A 656 -10.42 8.75 -20.93
N CYS A 657 -11.24 9.73 -20.57
CA CYS A 657 -12.61 9.49 -20.16
C CYS A 657 -13.45 8.86 -21.29
N LEU A 658 -13.35 9.37 -22.52
CA LEU A 658 -14.04 8.80 -23.68
C LEU A 658 -13.59 7.36 -23.96
N ARG A 659 -12.28 7.09 -23.93
CA ARG A 659 -11.73 5.73 -24.07
C ARG A 659 -12.28 4.78 -23.01
N GLN A 660 -12.37 5.23 -21.76
CA GLN A 660 -12.99 4.43 -20.69
C GLN A 660 -14.47 4.16 -20.94
N MET A 661 -15.22 5.15 -21.44
CA MET A 661 -16.64 4.97 -21.78
C MET A 661 -16.83 4.00 -22.95
N VAL A 662 -15.97 4.08 -23.97
CA VAL A 662 -15.96 3.14 -25.10
C VAL A 662 -15.74 1.71 -24.62
N ARG A 663 -14.76 1.48 -23.75
CA ARG A 663 -14.52 0.15 -23.16
C ARG A 663 -15.69 -0.36 -22.32
N ARG A 664 -16.58 0.52 -21.88
CA ARG A 664 -17.83 0.20 -21.17
C ARG A 664 -19.05 0.14 -22.11
N GLY A 665 -18.84 0.14 -23.42
CA GLY A 665 -19.87 -0.02 -24.43
C GLY A 665 -20.60 1.28 -24.80
N LEU A 666 -19.94 2.44 -24.78
CA LEU A 666 -20.55 3.72 -25.21
C LEU A 666 -21.24 3.61 -26.58
N PHE A 667 -20.60 2.91 -27.52
CA PHE A 667 -21.11 2.68 -28.87
C PHE A 667 -21.74 1.30 -29.09
N ASP A 668 -21.79 0.46 -28.06
CA ASP A 668 -22.48 -0.82 -28.13
C ASP A 668 -24.01 -0.57 -28.13
N ALA A 669 -24.74 -1.50 -28.74
CA ALA A 669 -26.16 -1.38 -29.08
C ALA A 669 -27.09 -1.46 -27.86
#